data_AF-W2JQM6-F1
#
_entry.id   AF-W2JQM6-F1
#
_cell.length_a   1.000
_cell.length_b   1.000
_cell.length_c   1.000
_cell.angle_alpha   90.00
_cell.angle_beta   90.00
_cell.angle_gamma   90.00
#
_symmetry.space_group_name_H-M   'P 1'
#
loop_
_entity.id
_entity.type
_entity.pdbx_description
1 polymer ?
#
loop_
_entity_poly.entity_id
_entity_poly.type
_entity_poly.pdbx_seq_one_letter_code
_entity_poly.pdbx_strand_id
1 'polypeptide(L)'
;MPSASPLSTLSATLLASVPADASEQELQDVDWIAVSSALKALHLRTQEELMELGTALDRVETPDRINTVEERGDVLAVHNELKSLQPQLTVTEQHFLQLESIVRPGLSKLQTLQSRAKYLEAAVQVEKLSQKAKKQAVQATPDALEAFKTFATCAAAIPNEFSVIKREAARRVEDLSVDLRQFAVEKLQLALENVGWPELLKTQQELTEKETELHEVSKAFGYLLTLQLTQQPKSTTTTDLWAMDCVLDPLLLRFRYHFERHESATNRLAKPEWYLTHVHEQTNAHTRFLAHSLTPELHRHREEVHCWDAQILLLRGLVKAASRKLTQDLPTLLAYSPLLCHTLDEVLLFEQNIDEDIGYGSWASADRRAYPRCIDVFTSNSDVLFAWTSADVEYAHRVLSATLETESSGDKKNLVWQLEDDATTSEQELVPPVAQRFVALLDFLSQRFMLMETEEHRYLYVMQVHLPLLRRFGQQCDARGRRLVNALTKNTQSSWGELFVVVNALQHVAQTLAIWEQSSVFLELSRKVARSETTRAQVLRMHVAYSKQVLARASAAVLATEEATAVRQALAGPGAMIGPTAALTAAYSVGSKTMKSLFRRAETDGKIEAPVDSSPAAEATDNDNNSAEDQDDPETLVFSHTIFELQIAELKALASTLLEAGKNALVRTVERDVENYRSRYVDLKIFYFFILFFFY
;
A
#
# COMPACT_ATOMS: atom_id res chain seq x y z
N MET A 1 -66.94 16.83 76.21
CA MET A 1 -65.68 16.05 76.19
C MET A 1 -65.62 15.30 74.87
N PRO A 2 -65.07 15.89 73.78
CA PRO A 2 -64.76 15.12 72.59
C PRO A 2 -63.37 14.49 72.74
N SER A 3 -63.28 13.23 72.38
CA SER A 3 -62.09 12.38 72.39
C SER A 3 -60.96 12.97 71.58
N ALA A 4 -59.75 12.99 72.15
CA ALA A 4 -58.51 13.37 71.47
C ALA A 4 -58.32 12.56 70.17
N SER A 5 -57.89 13.23 69.10
CA SER A 5 -57.68 12.60 67.80
C SER A 5 -56.56 11.55 67.90
N PRO A 6 -56.70 10.36 67.27
CA PRO A 6 -55.69 9.29 67.35
C PRO A 6 -54.31 9.72 66.83
N LEU A 7 -54.24 10.74 65.97
CA LEU A 7 -53.01 11.38 65.49
C LEU A 7 -52.30 12.22 66.57
N SER A 8 -53.05 12.91 67.44
CA SER A 8 -52.47 13.64 68.57
C SER A 8 -51.87 12.67 69.60
N THR A 9 -52.52 11.52 69.79
CA THR A 9 -52.03 10.46 70.67
C THR A 9 -50.75 9.83 70.12
N LEU A 10 -50.68 9.54 68.82
CA LEU A 10 -49.48 8.96 68.18
C LEU A 10 -48.29 9.93 68.12
N SER A 11 -48.55 11.21 67.88
CA SER A 11 -47.55 12.28 67.94
C SER A 11 -46.98 12.43 69.37
N ALA A 12 -47.85 12.38 70.39
CA ALA A 12 -47.43 12.40 71.80
C ALA A 12 -46.63 11.14 72.19
N THR A 13 -46.96 9.95 71.66
CA THR A 13 -46.21 8.72 71.95
C THR A 13 -44.82 8.70 71.30
N LEU A 14 -44.69 9.23 70.08
CA LEU A 14 -43.40 9.34 69.37
C LEU A 14 -42.49 10.43 69.94
N LEU A 15 -43.07 11.55 70.40
CA LEU A 15 -42.32 12.60 71.11
C LEU A 15 -41.93 12.17 72.54
N ALA A 16 -42.71 11.31 73.20
CA ALA A 16 -42.38 10.78 74.52
C ALA A 16 -41.29 9.69 74.48
N SER A 17 -41.08 9.04 73.33
CA SER A 17 -40.04 8.01 73.15
C SER A 17 -38.64 8.56 72.83
N VAL A 18 -38.48 9.88 72.71
CA VAL A 18 -37.19 10.52 72.49
C VAL A 18 -36.94 11.54 73.60
N PRO A 19 -36.05 11.26 74.56
CA PRO A 19 -35.68 12.24 75.58
C PRO A 19 -34.98 13.44 74.93
N ALA A 20 -35.35 14.66 75.36
CA ALA A 20 -34.86 15.91 74.78
C ALA A 20 -33.35 16.20 75.02
N ASP A 21 -32.64 15.36 75.79
CA ASP A 21 -31.20 15.48 76.10
C ASP A 21 -30.52 14.10 76.23
N ALA A 22 -30.67 13.25 75.20
CA ALA A 22 -30.07 11.91 75.18
C ALA A 22 -28.61 11.92 74.69
N SER A 23 -27.70 11.36 75.49
CA SER A 23 -26.29 11.15 75.13
C SER A 23 -26.12 10.12 73.99
N GLU A 24 -24.99 10.12 73.28
CA GLU A 24 -24.68 9.22 72.14
C GLU A 24 -24.91 7.71 72.41
N GLN A 25 -25.06 7.28 73.67
CA GLN A 25 -25.37 5.90 74.05
C GLN A 25 -26.87 5.54 73.97
N GLU A 26 -27.80 6.48 74.10
CA GLU A 26 -29.25 6.18 74.10
C GLU A 26 -29.86 6.12 72.68
N LEU A 27 -29.14 6.62 71.66
CA LEU A 27 -29.53 6.56 70.24
C LEU A 27 -29.19 5.21 69.56
N GLN A 28 -28.45 4.33 70.24
CA GLN A 28 -28.12 2.98 69.71
C GLN A 28 -29.27 1.97 69.83
N ASP A 29 -30.22 2.17 70.76
CA ASP A 29 -31.32 1.23 71.02
C ASP A 29 -32.61 1.53 70.22
N VAL A 30 -32.59 2.56 69.36
CA VAL A 30 -33.75 2.88 68.52
C VAL A 30 -33.67 2.09 67.21
N ASP A 31 -34.63 1.20 66.97
CA ASP A 31 -34.75 0.46 65.72
C ASP A 31 -35.22 1.38 64.58
N TRP A 32 -34.26 2.05 63.95
CA TRP A 32 -34.48 2.98 62.84
C TRP A 32 -35.14 2.34 61.62
N ILE A 33 -35.08 1.01 61.48
CA ILE A 33 -35.78 0.27 60.42
C ILE A 33 -37.29 0.25 60.71
N ALA A 34 -37.68 0.05 61.97
CA ALA A 34 -39.06 0.13 62.41
C ALA A 34 -39.63 1.56 62.30
N VAL A 35 -38.82 2.58 62.60
CA VAL A 35 -39.23 3.99 62.43
C VAL A 35 -39.37 4.35 60.94
N SER A 36 -38.45 3.91 60.09
CA SER A 36 -38.53 4.13 58.64
C SER A 36 -39.71 3.41 58.00
N SER A 37 -40.04 2.19 58.44
CA SER A 37 -41.19 1.44 57.94
C SER A 37 -42.51 2.07 58.39
N ALA A 38 -42.61 2.55 59.64
CA ALA A 38 -43.77 3.29 60.13
C ALA A 38 -43.99 4.61 59.37
N LEU A 39 -42.92 5.35 59.06
CA LEU A 39 -42.98 6.57 58.27
C LEU A 39 -43.39 6.31 56.81
N LYS A 40 -42.90 5.23 56.19
CA LYS A 40 -43.35 4.81 54.84
C LYS A 40 -44.82 4.40 54.83
N ALA A 41 -45.28 3.68 55.85
CA ALA A 41 -46.68 3.30 56.00
C ALA A 41 -47.58 4.53 56.19
N LEU A 42 -47.14 5.51 56.98
CA LEU A 42 -47.84 6.79 57.16
C LEU A 42 -47.92 7.57 55.84
N HIS A 43 -46.82 7.65 55.09
CA HIS A 43 -46.77 8.34 53.79
C HIS A 43 -47.73 7.72 52.77
N LEU A 44 -47.74 6.38 52.67
CA LEU A 44 -48.64 5.66 51.77
C LEU A 44 -50.11 5.92 52.15
N ARG A 45 -50.42 5.89 53.45
CA ARG A 45 -51.77 6.17 53.95
C ARG A 45 -52.22 7.60 53.65
N THR A 46 -51.34 8.58 53.83
CA THR A 46 -51.64 9.97 53.48
C THR A 46 -51.81 10.16 51.97
N GLN A 47 -51.12 9.37 51.15
CA GLN A 47 -51.25 9.42 49.69
C GLN A 47 -52.56 8.77 49.21
N GLU A 48 -53.01 7.70 49.88
CA GLU A 48 -54.32 7.09 49.69
C GLU A 48 -55.45 8.06 50.11
N GLU A 49 -55.34 8.71 51.26
CA GLU A 49 -56.30 9.73 51.73
C GLU A 49 -56.38 10.94 50.78
N LEU A 50 -55.25 11.38 50.21
CA LEU A 50 -55.21 12.45 49.21
C LEU A 50 -55.83 12.01 47.87
N MET A 51 -55.68 10.75 47.45
CA MET A 51 -56.38 10.21 46.29
C MET A 51 -57.89 10.10 46.51
N GLU A 52 -58.34 9.67 47.70
CA GLU A 52 -59.76 9.64 48.05
C GLU A 52 -60.38 11.04 48.03
N LEU A 53 -59.68 12.05 48.56
CA LEU A 53 -60.10 13.45 48.49
C LEU A 53 -60.13 13.99 47.05
N GLY A 54 -59.15 13.62 46.21
CA GLY A 54 -59.13 13.97 44.78
C GLY A 54 -60.33 13.37 44.02
N THR A 55 -60.64 12.10 44.26
CA THR A 55 -61.80 11.44 43.63
C THR A 55 -63.15 11.92 44.15
N ALA A 56 -63.22 12.42 45.39
CA ALA A 56 -64.40 13.09 45.93
C ALA A 56 -64.62 14.47 45.30
N LEU A 57 -63.54 15.20 44.99
CA LEU A 57 -63.57 16.50 44.34
C LEU A 57 -64.00 16.39 42.86
N ASP A 58 -63.50 15.38 42.14
CA ASP A 58 -63.86 15.12 40.73
C ASP A 58 -65.33 14.70 40.52
N ARG A 59 -66.03 14.25 41.57
CA ARG A 59 -67.46 13.89 41.50
C ARG A 59 -68.41 15.10 41.58
N VAL A 60 -67.91 16.30 41.90
CA VAL A 60 -68.73 17.50 42.12
C VAL A 60 -68.94 18.32 40.83
N GLU A 61 -68.18 18.09 39.76
CA GLU A 61 -68.28 18.87 38.52
C GLU A 61 -68.92 18.11 37.34
N THR A 62 -70.27 18.04 37.27
CA THR A 62 -71.02 17.89 36.00
C THR A 62 -72.34 18.69 36.02
N PRO A 63 -72.85 19.17 34.85
CA PRO A 63 -73.49 20.49 34.74
C PRO A 63 -75.03 20.52 34.78
N ASP A 64 -75.55 21.75 34.94
CA ASP A 64 -76.91 22.27 34.72
C ASP A 64 -78.02 21.93 35.74
N ARG A 65 -78.30 22.88 36.64
CA ARG A 65 -79.56 23.65 36.69
C ARG A 65 -79.58 24.65 37.84
N ILE A 66 -79.83 25.91 37.49
CA ILE A 66 -80.13 27.01 38.40
C ILE A 66 -81.38 26.64 39.23
N ASN A 67 -81.25 26.55 40.55
CA ASN A 67 -82.24 27.01 41.52
C ASN A 67 -81.68 27.11 42.95
N THR A 68 -81.65 28.35 43.42
CA THR A 68 -82.03 28.81 44.77
C THR A 68 -81.31 28.25 46.03
N VAL A 69 -80.36 29.05 46.50
CA VAL A 69 -80.22 29.57 47.90
C VAL A 69 -79.71 28.64 49.02
N GLU A 70 -79.66 27.31 48.90
CA GLU A 70 -79.18 26.47 50.03
C GLU A 70 -77.71 25.98 49.93
N GLU A 71 -77.07 26.01 48.76
CA GLU A 71 -75.69 25.49 48.56
C GLU A 71 -74.56 26.44 49.00
N ARG A 72 -74.89 27.68 49.40
CA ARG A 72 -73.92 28.57 50.05
C ARG A 72 -73.60 28.13 51.48
N GLY A 73 -74.36 27.23 52.10
CA GLY A 73 -74.04 26.68 53.41
C GLY A 73 -72.91 25.66 53.33
N ASP A 74 -73.08 24.63 52.50
CA ASP A 74 -72.19 23.48 52.44
C ASP A 74 -70.86 23.79 51.73
N VAL A 75 -70.87 24.55 50.64
CA VAL A 75 -69.62 24.99 49.98
C VAL A 75 -68.83 25.95 50.88
N LEU A 76 -69.51 26.75 51.69
CA LEU A 76 -68.91 27.71 52.61
C LEU A 76 -68.48 27.02 53.92
N ALA A 77 -69.15 25.94 54.31
CA ALA A 77 -68.72 25.01 55.37
C ALA A 77 -67.46 24.25 54.94
N VAL A 78 -67.42 23.66 53.75
CA VAL A 78 -66.23 23.02 53.18
C VAL A 78 -65.10 24.04 52.97
N HIS A 79 -65.39 25.25 52.49
CA HIS A 79 -64.39 26.33 52.38
C HIS A 79 -63.86 26.77 53.75
N ASN A 80 -64.73 26.86 54.76
CA ASN A 80 -64.32 27.19 56.12
C ASN A 80 -63.53 26.04 56.78
N GLU A 81 -63.87 24.78 56.49
CA GLU A 81 -63.10 23.61 56.91
C GLU A 81 -61.74 23.57 56.23
N LEU A 82 -61.65 23.78 54.90
CA LEU A 82 -60.40 23.91 54.16
C LEU A 82 -59.54 25.07 54.69
N LYS A 83 -60.17 26.21 54.99
CA LYS A 83 -59.52 27.38 55.60
C LYS A 83 -59.09 27.14 57.04
N SER A 84 -59.75 26.23 57.76
CA SER A 84 -59.35 25.78 59.09
C SER A 84 -58.25 24.71 59.06
N LEU A 85 -58.19 23.90 57.99
CA LEU A 85 -57.19 22.87 57.75
C LEU A 85 -55.90 23.43 57.15
N GLN A 86 -55.96 24.53 56.40
CA GLN A 86 -54.79 25.20 55.83
C GLN A 86 -53.73 25.65 56.87
N PRO A 87 -54.11 26.21 58.04
CA PRO A 87 -53.15 26.44 59.13
C PRO A 87 -52.60 25.13 59.73
N GLN A 88 -53.39 24.04 59.79
CA GLN A 88 -52.90 22.75 60.26
C GLN A 88 -51.93 22.10 59.27
N LEU A 89 -52.17 22.26 57.97
CA LEU A 89 -51.31 21.78 56.90
C LEU A 89 -49.98 22.54 56.88
N THR A 90 -50.00 23.87 57.02
CA THR A 90 -48.78 24.69 57.10
C THR A 90 -47.96 24.40 58.35
N VAL A 91 -48.60 24.13 59.50
CA VAL A 91 -47.90 23.66 60.71
C VAL A 91 -47.27 22.28 60.48
N THR A 92 -47.98 21.39 59.79
CA THR A 92 -47.50 20.04 59.45
C THR A 92 -46.31 20.11 58.47
N GLU A 93 -46.38 20.97 57.45
CA GLU A 93 -45.26 21.25 56.53
C GLU A 93 -44.05 21.81 57.28
N GLN A 94 -44.25 22.78 58.18
CA GLN A 94 -43.17 23.30 59.01
C GLN A 94 -42.54 22.23 59.90
N HIS A 95 -43.36 21.33 60.46
CA HIS A 95 -42.89 20.20 61.26
C HIS A 95 -42.09 19.20 60.40
N PHE A 96 -42.52 18.89 59.18
CA PHE A 96 -41.75 18.07 58.25
C PHE A 96 -40.43 18.72 57.82
N LEU A 97 -40.41 20.03 57.58
CA LEU A 97 -39.18 20.78 57.30
C LEU A 97 -38.20 20.77 58.50
N GLN A 98 -38.73 20.84 59.73
CA GLN A 98 -37.91 20.72 60.95
C GLN A 98 -37.35 19.31 61.11
N LEU A 99 -38.17 18.27 60.96
CA LEU A 99 -37.73 16.88 60.95
C LEU A 99 -36.66 16.63 59.88
N GLU A 100 -36.87 17.17 58.67
CA GLU A 100 -35.89 17.07 57.60
C GLU A 100 -34.58 17.80 57.95
N SER A 101 -34.65 18.95 58.64
CA SER A 101 -33.47 19.68 59.12
C SER A 101 -32.66 18.90 60.16
N ILE A 102 -33.31 18.07 60.97
CA ILE A 102 -32.69 17.24 62.01
C ILE A 102 -32.11 15.94 61.41
N VAL A 103 -32.84 15.30 60.50
CA VAL A 103 -32.47 13.98 59.94
C VAL A 103 -31.45 14.10 58.79
N ARG A 104 -31.53 15.14 57.95
CA ARG A 104 -30.66 15.32 56.77
C ARG A 104 -29.15 15.35 57.11
N PRO A 105 -28.68 16.01 58.19
CA PRO A 105 -27.28 15.93 58.62
C PRO A 105 -26.84 14.50 58.99
N GLY A 106 -27.69 13.74 59.68
CA GLY A 106 -27.41 12.34 60.02
C GLY A 106 -27.34 11.45 58.79
N LEU A 107 -28.29 11.61 57.86
CA LEU A 107 -28.34 10.85 56.61
C LEU A 107 -27.11 11.13 55.72
N SER A 108 -26.72 12.40 55.60
CA SER A 108 -25.53 12.81 54.84
C SER A 108 -24.21 12.33 55.48
N LYS A 109 -24.12 12.34 56.82
CA LYS A 109 -22.99 11.73 57.54
C LYS A 109 -22.90 10.23 57.28
N LEU A 110 -24.04 9.51 57.32
CA LEU A 110 -24.08 8.08 57.05
C LEU A 110 -23.71 7.76 55.59
N GLN A 111 -24.22 8.53 54.62
CA GLN A 111 -23.81 8.42 53.22
C GLN A 111 -22.30 8.65 53.03
N THR A 112 -21.74 9.65 53.73
CA THR A 112 -20.30 9.95 53.71
C THR A 112 -19.47 8.82 54.33
N LEU A 113 -19.94 8.21 55.42
CA LEU A 113 -19.25 7.07 56.03
C LEU A 113 -19.33 5.83 55.14
N GLN A 114 -20.48 5.60 54.51
CA GLN A 114 -20.66 4.50 53.56
C GLN A 114 -19.76 4.65 52.33
N SER A 115 -19.62 5.86 51.78
CA SER A 115 -18.70 6.11 50.65
C SER A 115 -17.23 5.93 51.05
N ARG A 116 -16.83 6.37 52.25
CA ARG A 116 -15.49 6.13 52.80
C ARG A 116 -15.21 4.65 53.03
N ALA A 117 -16.17 3.90 53.55
CA ALA A 117 -16.03 2.45 53.74
C ALA A 117 -15.81 1.74 52.39
N LYS A 118 -16.61 2.06 51.37
CA LYS A 118 -16.44 1.55 49.99
C LYS A 118 -15.08 1.91 49.38
N TYR A 119 -14.60 3.13 49.63
CA TYR A 119 -13.28 3.57 49.18
C TYR A 119 -12.16 2.75 49.83
N LEU A 120 -12.21 2.54 51.15
CA LEU A 120 -11.22 1.73 51.86
C LEU A 120 -11.26 0.26 51.44
N GLU A 121 -12.46 -0.29 51.23
CA GLU A 121 -12.64 -1.65 50.72
C GLU A 121 -12.00 -1.80 49.33
N ALA A 122 -12.24 -0.85 48.42
CA ALA A 122 -11.58 -0.81 47.11
C ALA A 122 -10.05 -0.73 47.23
N ALA A 123 -9.52 0.09 48.15
CA ALA A 123 -8.08 0.20 48.39
C ALA A 123 -7.47 -1.14 48.86
N VAL A 124 -8.13 -1.83 49.79
CA VAL A 124 -7.67 -3.13 50.30
C VAL A 124 -7.71 -4.19 49.20
N GLN A 125 -8.75 -4.20 48.36
CA GLN A 125 -8.85 -5.12 47.22
C GLN A 125 -7.75 -4.87 46.19
N VAL A 126 -7.50 -3.61 45.84
CA VAL A 126 -6.41 -3.22 44.93
C VAL A 126 -5.06 -3.68 45.47
N GLU A 127 -4.77 -3.44 46.75
CA GLU A 127 -3.51 -3.87 47.37
C GLU A 127 -3.36 -5.41 47.36
N LYS A 128 -4.41 -6.14 47.76
CA LYS A 128 -4.40 -7.61 47.82
C LYS A 128 -4.20 -8.23 46.45
N LEU A 129 -4.95 -7.78 45.44
CA LEU A 129 -4.86 -8.30 44.08
C LEU A 129 -3.54 -7.91 43.41
N SER A 130 -3.09 -6.66 43.59
CA SER A 130 -1.81 -6.19 43.08
C SER A 130 -0.64 -7.01 43.63
N GLN A 131 -0.60 -7.26 44.96
CA GLN A 131 0.46 -8.07 45.56
C GLN A 131 0.41 -9.53 45.11
N LYS A 132 -0.80 -10.12 44.99
CA LYS A 132 -0.95 -11.49 44.50
C LYS A 132 -0.40 -11.61 43.08
N ALA A 133 -0.82 -10.70 42.19
CA ALA A 133 -0.39 -10.69 40.80
C ALA A 133 1.13 -10.44 40.68
N LYS A 134 1.69 -9.53 41.47
CA LYS A 134 3.14 -9.27 41.50
C LYS A 134 3.96 -10.49 41.96
N LYS A 135 3.49 -11.23 42.96
CA LYS A 135 4.17 -12.45 43.43
C LYS A 135 4.16 -13.56 42.37
N GLN A 136 3.08 -13.67 41.61
CA GLN A 136 2.94 -14.69 40.56
C GLN A 136 3.63 -14.29 39.25
N ALA A 137 3.77 -13.00 38.96
CA ALA A 137 4.36 -12.48 37.72
C ALA A 137 5.75 -13.04 37.42
N VAL A 138 6.58 -13.22 38.45
CA VAL A 138 7.95 -13.77 38.34
C VAL A 138 7.98 -15.15 37.67
N GLN A 139 6.92 -15.95 37.82
CA GLN A 139 6.88 -17.31 37.29
C GLN A 139 6.51 -17.37 35.79
N ALA A 140 5.92 -16.30 35.25
CA ALA A 140 5.42 -16.23 33.87
C ALA A 140 4.61 -17.49 33.49
N THR A 141 3.58 -17.79 34.28
CA THR A 141 2.69 -18.95 34.12
C THR A 141 1.26 -18.50 33.77
N PRO A 142 0.40 -19.39 33.25
CA PRO A 142 -1.01 -19.09 33.01
C PRO A 142 -1.71 -18.50 34.25
N ASP A 143 -1.41 -19.01 35.45
CA ASP A 143 -1.92 -18.51 36.72
C ASP A 143 -1.52 -17.04 36.97
N ALA A 144 -0.30 -16.66 36.58
CA ALA A 144 0.17 -15.28 36.68
C ALA A 144 -0.62 -14.35 35.74
N LEU A 145 -0.95 -14.83 34.53
CA LEU A 145 -1.78 -14.08 33.59
C LEU A 145 -3.23 -13.96 34.07
N GLU A 146 -3.79 -14.99 34.69
CA GLU A 146 -5.12 -14.93 35.31
C GLU A 146 -5.14 -13.94 36.49
N ALA A 147 -4.11 -13.97 37.34
CA ALA A 147 -3.96 -13.01 38.43
C ALA A 147 -3.83 -11.56 37.93
N PHE A 148 -3.13 -11.35 36.81
CA PHE A 148 -3.06 -10.06 36.15
C PHE A 148 -4.42 -9.62 35.59
N LYS A 149 -5.12 -10.49 34.85
CA LYS A 149 -6.45 -10.22 34.27
C LYS A 149 -7.47 -9.85 35.35
N THR A 150 -7.47 -10.58 36.46
CA THR A 150 -8.36 -10.30 37.60
C THR A 150 -8.06 -8.95 38.25
N PHE A 151 -6.78 -8.61 38.42
CA PHE A 151 -6.38 -7.30 38.93
C PHE A 151 -6.73 -6.16 37.97
N ALA A 152 -6.44 -6.30 36.67
CA ALA A 152 -6.76 -5.30 35.65
C ALA A 152 -8.27 -5.05 35.54
N THR A 153 -9.08 -6.11 35.59
CA THR A 153 -10.55 -6.01 35.61
C THR A 153 -11.04 -5.28 36.86
N CYS A 154 -10.47 -5.59 38.02
CA CYS A 154 -10.79 -4.87 39.26
C CYS A 154 -10.44 -3.38 39.15
N ALA A 155 -9.24 -3.05 38.66
CA ALA A 155 -8.79 -1.67 38.46
C ALA A 155 -9.71 -0.88 37.51
N ALA A 156 -10.17 -1.51 36.43
CA ALA A 156 -11.09 -0.91 35.47
C ALA A 156 -12.50 -0.67 36.05
N ALA A 157 -12.97 -1.56 36.93
CA ALA A 157 -14.28 -1.48 37.55
C ALA A 157 -14.41 -0.41 38.66
N ILE A 158 -13.30 0.23 39.07
CA ILE A 158 -13.31 1.27 40.10
C ILE A 158 -14.11 2.49 39.61
N PRO A 159 -15.10 2.98 40.38
CA PRO A 159 -15.89 4.17 40.04
C PRO A 159 -15.02 5.42 39.84
N ASN A 160 -15.46 6.33 38.96
CA ASN A 160 -14.75 7.58 38.69
C ASN A 160 -14.67 8.52 39.91
N GLU A 161 -15.59 8.36 40.87
CA GLU A 161 -15.58 9.07 42.16
C GLU A 161 -14.32 8.78 42.98
N PHE A 162 -13.73 7.58 42.84
CA PHE A 162 -12.53 7.15 43.56
C PHE A 162 -11.26 7.39 42.73
N SER A 163 -11.11 8.62 42.22
CA SER A 163 -10.08 8.99 41.23
C SER A 163 -8.64 8.67 41.64
N VAL A 164 -8.30 8.82 42.93
CA VAL A 164 -6.94 8.57 43.44
C VAL A 164 -6.59 7.08 43.40
N ILE A 165 -7.44 6.21 43.97
CA ILE A 165 -7.22 4.75 43.93
C ILE A 165 -7.31 4.25 42.50
N LYS A 166 -8.23 4.76 41.68
CA LYS A 166 -8.33 4.38 40.27
C LYS A 166 -7.04 4.66 39.51
N ARG A 167 -6.45 5.85 39.71
CA ARG A 167 -5.16 6.22 39.09
C ARG A 167 -4.02 5.33 39.57
N GLU A 168 -3.94 5.08 40.87
CA GLU A 168 -2.90 4.22 41.44
C GLU A 168 -3.04 2.76 41.00
N ALA A 169 -4.27 2.24 40.96
CA ALA A 169 -4.56 0.90 40.44
C ALA A 169 -4.17 0.79 38.95
N ALA A 170 -4.53 1.78 38.13
CA ALA A 170 -4.13 1.83 36.72
C ALA A 170 -2.61 1.88 36.55
N ARG A 171 -1.91 2.72 37.34
CA ARG A 171 -0.45 2.78 37.33
C ARG A 171 0.17 1.42 37.67
N ARG A 172 -0.32 0.74 38.72
CA ARG A 172 0.19 -0.58 39.11
C ARG A 172 -0.10 -1.66 38.08
N VAL A 173 -1.22 -1.58 37.36
CA VAL A 173 -1.51 -2.48 36.23
C VAL A 173 -0.48 -2.27 35.12
N GLU A 174 -0.15 -1.01 34.80
CA GLU A 174 0.88 -0.69 33.81
C GLU A 174 2.27 -1.17 34.23
N ASP A 175 2.70 -0.86 35.46
CA ASP A 175 3.98 -1.31 36.01
C ASP A 175 4.08 -2.85 35.97
N LEU A 176 3.01 -3.55 36.39
CA LEU A 176 2.96 -5.01 36.37
C LEU A 176 2.92 -5.59 34.96
N SER A 177 2.31 -4.90 34.00
CA SER A 177 2.29 -5.26 32.59
C SER A 177 3.71 -5.29 32.01
N VAL A 178 4.50 -4.27 32.33
CA VAL A 178 5.92 -4.18 31.96
C VAL A 178 6.74 -5.30 32.61
N ASP A 179 6.57 -5.51 33.93
CA ASP A 179 7.25 -6.58 34.67
C ASP A 179 6.96 -7.96 34.06
N LEU A 180 5.67 -8.26 33.78
CA LEU A 180 5.25 -9.53 33.17
C LEU A 180 5.89 -9.74 31.80
N ARG A 181 5.93 -8.69 30.97
CA ARG A 181 6.59 -8.75 29.66
C ARG A 181 8.07 -9.06 29.82
N GLN A 182 8.75 -8.39 30.74
CA GLN A 182 10.17 -8.63 30.99
C GLN A 182 10.43 -10.08 31.42
N PHE A 183 9.71 -10.59 32.42
CA PHE A 183 9.88 -11.97 32.89
C PHE A 183 9.54 -13.01 31.80
N ALA A 184 8.53 -12.74 30.98
CA ALA A 184 8.15 -13.61 29.86
C ALA A 184 9.24 -13.66 28.78
N VAL A 185 9.83 -12.51 28.44
CA VAL A 185 10.95 -12.41 27.49
C VAL A 185 12.18 -13.14 28.02
N GLU A 186 12.58 -12.90 29.27
CA GLU A 186 13.72 -13.57 29.90
C GLU A 186 13.52 -15.09 29.93
N LYS A 187 12.30 -15.56 30.23
CA LYS A 187 11.97 -16.99 30.22
C LYS A 187 12.04 -17.62 28.83
N LEU A 188 11.56 -16.92 27.80
CA LEU A 188 11.66 -17.40 26.42
C LEU A 188 13.11 -17.42 25.95
N GLN A 189 13.89 -16.38 26.26
CA GLN A 189 15.32 -16.34 25.93
C GLN A 189 16.08 -17.49 26.58
N LEU A 190 15.87 -17.76 27.86
CA LEU A 190 16.47 -18.90 28.56
C LEU A 190 16.06 -20.24 27.94
N ALA A 191 14.79 -20.41 27.55
CA ALA A 191 14.32 -21.63 26.90
C ALA A 191 14.99 -21.82 25.52
N LEU A 192 15.13 -20.75 24.74
CA LEU A 192 15.84 -20.76 23.46
C LEU A 192 17.33 -21.11 23.64
N GLU A 193 17.99 -20.55 24.66
CA GLU A 193 19.38 -20.88 25.01
C GLU A 193 19.56 -22.34 25.38
N ASN A 194 18.64 -22.92 26.16
CA ASN A 194 18.70 -24.34 26.55
C ASN A 194 18.62 -25.31 25.37
N VAL A 195 17.88 -24.95 24.32
CA VAL A 195 17.82 -25.72 23.07
C VAL A 195 19.07 -25.49 22.20
N GLY A 196 19.87 -24.46 22.51
CA GLY A 196 21.02 -24.05 21.70
C GLY A 196 20.64 -23.16 20.52
N TRP A 197 19.50 -22.47 20.55
CA TRP A 197 19.08 -21.59 19.46
C TRP A 197 20.10 -20.45 19.26
N PRO A 198 20.47 -20.08 18.00
CA PRO A 198 19.97 -20.56 16.71
C PRO A 198 20.88 -21.59 16.02
N GLU A 199 21.38 -22.59 16.74
CA GLU A 199 22.04 -23.75 16.13
C GLU A 199 21.03 -24.65 15.41
N LEU A 200 21.50 -25.32 14.36
CA LEU A 200 20.65 -26.08 13.44
C LEU A 200 20.26 -27.43 14.04
N LEU A 201 18.95 -27.70 14.09
CA LEU A 201 18.39 -29.02 14.38
C LEU A 201 18.13 -29.76 13.05
N LYS A 202 19.13 -30.52 12.58
CA LYS A 202 19.20 -31.06 11.21
C LYS A 202 18.47 -32.38 11.04
N THR A 203 18.31 -33.18 12.09
CA THR A 203 17.73 -34.52 12.01
C THR A 203 16.45 -34.64 12.85
N GLN A 204 15.54 -35.54 12.45
CA GLN A 204 14.33 -35.82 13.24
C GLN A 204 14.68 -36.36 14.63
N GLN A 205 15.80 -37.09 14.72
CA GLN A 205 16.31 -37.64 15.97
C GLN A 205 16.71 -36.54 16.96
N GLU A 206 17.39 -35.48 16.51
CA GLU A 206 17.73 -34.32 17.35
C GLU A 206 16.47 -33.62 17.90
N LEU A 207 15.37 -33.56 17.14
CA LEU A 207 14.10 -33.01 17.64
C LEU A 207 13.52 -33.90 18.74
N THR A 208 13.55 -35.22 18.58
CA THR A 208 13.05 -36.17 19.59
C THR A 208 13.92 -36.15 20.84
N GLU A 209 15.23 -36.03 20.71
CA GLU A 209 16.16 -35.95 21.84
C GLU A 209 15.95 -34.68 22.68
N LYS A 210 15.54 -33.57 22.05
CA LYS A 210 15.28 -32.27 22.71
C LYS A 210 13.79 -31.97 22.89
N GLU A 211 12.90 -32.97 22.81
CA GLU A 211 11.46 -32.76 22.80
C GLU A 211 10.97 -32.00 24.05
N THR A 212 11.56 -32.28 25.21
CA THR A 212 11.23 -31.61 26.47
C THR A 212 11.57 -30.13 26.47
N GLU A 213 12.77 -29.77 25.99
CA GLU A 213 13.24 -28.40 25.91
C GLU A 213 12.49 -27.62 24.82
N LEU A 214 12.18 -28.27 23.70
CA LEU A 214 11.34 -27.72 22.64
C LEU A 214 9.93 -27.42 23.13
N HIS A 215 9.36 -28.30 23.98
CA HIS A 215 8.06 -28.05 24.60
C HIS A 215 8.09 -26.84 25.54
N GLU A 216 9.16 -26.66 26.32
CA GLU A 216 9.32 -25.46 27.16
C GLU A 216 9.48 -24.18 26.33
N VAL A 217 10.16 -24.25 25.17
CA VAL A 217 10.18 -23.13 24.20
C VAL A 217 8.77 -22.81 23.71
N SER A 218 8.00 -23.81 23.25
CA SER A 218 6.62 -23.61 22.79
C SER A 218 5.75 -22.98 23.87
N LYS A 219 5.88 -23.44 25.12
CA LYS A 219 5.12 -22.92 26.26
C LYS A 219 5.50 -21.49 26.61
N ALA A 220 6.79 -21.16 26.64
CA ALA A 220 7.26 -19.80 26.89
C ALA A 220 6.84 -18.84 25.76
N PHE A 221 6.93 -19.30 24.51
CA PHE A 221 6.51 -18.56 23.32
C PHE A 221 5.00 -18.28 23.34
N GLY A 222 4.19 -19.32 23.55
CA GLY A 222 2.73 -19.21 23.64
C GLY A 222 2.28 -18.33 24.81
N TYR A 223 2.98 -18.37 25.94
CA TYR A 223 2.72 -17.47 27.07
C TYR A 223 2.94 -16.00 26.71
N LEU A 224 4.09 -15.65 26.12
CA LEU A 224 4.41 -14.28 25.72
C LEU A 224 3.45 -13.78 24.64
N LEU A 225 3.06 -14.64 23.69
CA LEU A 225 2.04 -14.34 22.69
C LEU A 225 0.68 -14.02 23.35
N THR A 226 0.22 -14.88 24.24
CA THR A 226 -1.06 -14.68 24.95
C THR A 226 -1.04 -13.42 25.81
N LEU A 227 0.10 -13.10 26.43
CA LEU A 227 0.29 -11.88 27.21
C LEU A 227 0.13 -10.63 26.32
N GLN A 228 0.79 -10.60 25.16
CA GLN A 228 0.68 -9.50 24.20
C GLN A 228 -0.76 -9.31 23.73
N LEU A 229 -1.43 -10.39 23.31
CA LEU A 229 -2.81 -10.36 22.83
C LEU A 229 -3.80 -9.92 23.91
N THR A 230 -3.54 -10.26 25.18
CA THR A 230 -4.36 -9.82 26.32
C THR A 230 -4.26 -8.31 26.57
N GLN A 231 -3.08 -7.73 26.32
CA GLN A 231 -2.81 -6.31 26.58
C GLN A 231 -3.21 -5.40 25.43
N GLN A 232 -3.36 -5.95 24.22
CA GLN A 232 -3.77 -5.19 23.05
C GLN A 232 -5.30 -5.06 22.95
N PRO A 233 -5.81 -3.95 22.39
CA PRO A 233 -7.24 -3.81 22.13
C PRO A 233 -7.67 -4.84 21.08
N LYS A 234 -8.82 -5.50 21.32
CA LYS A 234 -9.36 -6.58 20.47
C LYS A 234 -9.59 -6.23 19.00
N SER A 235 -9.50 -4.95 18.63
CA SER A 235 -9.73 -4.46 17.26
C SER A 235 -8.46 -4.35 16.41
N THR A 236 -7.26 -4.60 16.95
CA THR A 236 -6.00 -4.45 16.22
C THR A 236 -5.33 -5.80 16.01
N THR A 237 -5.26 -6.26 14.77
CA THR A 237 -4.38 -7.37 14.39
C THR A 237 -2.94 -6.90 14.46
N THR A 238 -2.13 -7.58 15.27
CA THR A 238 -0.73 -7.17 15.50
C THR A 238 0.18 -7.88 14.51
N THR A 239 1.00 -7.08 13.82
CA THR A 239 1.99 -7.57 12.86
C THR A 239 3.31 -7.90 13.55
N ASP A 240 3.76 -7.07 14.49
CA ASP A 240 5.00 -7.29 15.25
C ASP A 240 4.71 -8.03 16.56
N LEU A 241 5.33 -9.20 16.73
CA LEU A 241 5.11 -10.10 17.87
C LEU A 241 6.35 -10.15 18.76
N TRP A 242 6.22 -9.82 20.04
CA TRP A 242 7.33 -9.82 21.00
C TRP A 242 8.02 -11.18 21.09
N ALA A 243 7.24 -12.27 20.97
CA ALA A 243 7.77 -13.62 20.98
C ALA A 243 8.63 -13.90 19.74
N MET A 244 8.25 -13.38 18.56
CA MET A 244 9.07 -13.51 17.35
C MET A 244 10.30 -12.62 17.40
N ASP A 245 10.25 -11.44 18.03
CA ASP A 245 11.42 -10.58 18.22
C ASP A 245 12.53 -11.34 18.98
N CYS A 246 12.16 -12.06 20.05
CA CYS A 246 13.11 -12.89 20.82
C CYS A 246 13.75 -13.99 19.96
N VAL A 247 12.96 -14.63 19.07
CA VAL A 247 13.43 -15.69 18.17
C VAL A 247 14.36 -15.11 17.09
N LEU A 248 14.04 -13.92 16.58
CA LEU A 248 14.80 -13.22 15.54
C LEU A 248 16.12 -12.62 16.05
N ASP A 249 16.16 -12.13 17.29
CA ASP A 249 17.27 -11.36 17.84
C ASP A 249 18.66 -12.00 17.63
N PRO A 250 18.88 -13.30 17.96
CA PRO A 250 20.19 -13.93 17.74
C PRO A 250 20.60 -14.01 16.26
N LEU A 251 19.64 -14.21 15.35
CA LEU A 251 19.88 -14.26 13.91
C LEU A 251 20.17 -12.87 13.36
N LEU A 252 19.41 -11.85 13.79
CA LEU A 252 19.64 -10.46 13.44
C LEU A 252 21.00 -9.98 13.95
N LEU A 253 21.40 -10.35 15.17
CA LEU A 253 22.72 -10.01 15.71
C LEU A 253 23.84 -10.59 14.84
N ARG A 254 23.72 -11.86 14.41
CA ARG A 254 24.67 -12.50 13.49
C ARG A 254 24.69 -11.80 12.13
N PHE A 255 23.52 -11.49 11.56
CA PHE A 255 23.40 -10.74 10.30
C PHE A 255 24.15 -9.40 10.39
N ARG A 256 23.92 -8.63 11.44
CA ARG A 256 24.57 -7.32 11.65
C ARG A 256 26.08 -7.47 11.83
N TYR A 257 26.53 -8.49 12.57
CA TYR A 257 27.95 -8.78 12.73
C TYR A 257 28.64 -9.06 11.39
N HIS A 258 28.03 -9.87 10.53
CA HIS A 258 28.61 -10.27 9.25
C HIS A 258 28.46 -9.24 8.13
N PHE A 259 27.36 -8.47 8.10
CA PHE A 259 26.98 -7.70 6.92
C PHE A 259 26.79 -6.19 7.19
N GLU A 260 26.83 -5.72 8.44
CA GLU A 260 26.76 -4.29 8.77
C GLU A 260 28.06 -3.75 9.40
N ARG A 261 28.91 -4.60 9.99
CA ARG A 261 30.21 -4.14 10.52
C ARG A 261 31.18 -3.79 9.40
N HIS A 262 31.90 -2.69 9.58
CA HIS A 262 32.89 -2.22 8.61
C HIS A 262 34.10 -3.14 8.52
N GLU A 263 34.52 -3.77 9.63
CA GLU A 263 35.68 -4.68 9.66
C GLU A 263 35.35 -6.09 9.14
N SER A 264 34.08 -6.37 8.84
CA SER A 264 33.66 -7.71 8.43
C SER A 264 34.12 -8.02 7.00
N ALA A 265 34.85 -9.13 6.83
CA ALA A 265 35.28 -9.60 5.52
C ALA A 265 34.10 -9.99 4.60
N THR A 266 32.93 -10.28 5.18
CA THR A 266 31.68 -10.64 4.49
C THR A 266 30.81 -9.43 4.16
N ASN A 267 31.12 -8.23 4.68
CA ASN A 267 30.42 -7.01 4.30
C ASN A 267 31.06 -6.40 3.05
N ARG A 268 30.63 -6.85 1.87
CA ARG A 268 31.16 -6.38 0.58
C ARG A 268 30.06 -5.84 -0.30
N LEU A 269 30.16 -4.57 -0.69
CA LEU A 269 29.19 -3.90 -1.56
C LEU A 269 29.03 -4.62 -2.92
N ALA A 270 30.13 -5.16 -3.46
CA ALA A 270 30.14 -5.90 -4.73
C ALA A 270 29.64 -7.35 -4.62
N LYS A 271 29.27 -7.81 -3.41
CA LYS A 271 28.78 -9.16 -3.15
C LYS A 271 27.44 -9.16 -2.39
N PRO A 272 26.39 -8.52 -2.93
CA PRO A 272 25.07 -8.50 -2.30
C PRO A 272 24.45 -9.89 -2.18
N GLU A 273 24.82 -10.82 -3.06
CA GLU A 273 24.36 -12.21 -2.99
C GLU A 273 24.69 -12.87 -1.64
N TRP A 274 25.77 -12.46 -0.95
CA TRP A 274 26.16 -13.10 0.31
C TRP A 274 25.14 -12.92 1.43
N TYR A 275 24.61 -11.72 1.62
CA TYR A 275 23.62 -11.50 2.67
C TYR A 275 22.22 -11.95 2.23
N LEU A 276 21.90 -11.87 0.94
CA LEU A 276 20.62 -12.34 0.39
C LEU A 276 20.52 -13.87 0.47
N THR A 277 21.54 -14.58 0.02
CA THR A 277 21.64 -16.04 0.18
C THR A 277 21.64 -16.42 1.65
N HIS A 278 22.35 -15.68 2.52
CA HIS A 278 22.29 -15.95 3.96
C HIS A 278 20.88 -15.84 4.53
N VAL A 279 20.10 -14.83 4.15
CA VAL A 279 18.68 -14.71 4.57
C VAL A 279 17.88 -15.95 4.15
N HIS A 280 17.99 -16.33 2.87
CA HIS A 280 17.29 -17.49 2.33
C HIS A 280 17.70 -18.80 3.03
N GLU A 281 18.99 -19.02 3.18
CA GLU A 281 19.56 -20.20 3.84
C GLU A 281 19.16 -20.28 5.32
N GLN A 282 19.24 -19.18 6.06
CA GLN A 282 18.83 -19.18 7.47
C GLN A 282 17.35 -19.51 7.63
N THR A 283 16.49 -18.97 6.78
CA THR A 283 15.06 -19.30 6.85
C THR A 283 14.80 -20.78 6.58
N ASN A 284 15.39 -21.35 5.52
CA ASN A 284 15.18 -22.75 5.15
C ASN A 284 15.83 -23.73 6.14
N ALA A 285 16.97 -23.36 6.71
CA ALA A 285 17.70 -24.23 7.61
C ALA A 285 16.99 -24.40 8.97
N HIS A 286 16.15 -23.43 9.37
CA HIS A 286 15.39 -23.46 10.62
C HIS A 286 13.92 -23.91 10.49
N THR A 287 13.45 -24.24 9.27
CA THR A 287 12.04 -24.60 9.00
C THR A 287 11.48 -25.66 9.94
N ARG A 288 12.26 -26.71 10.26
CA ARG A 288 11.78 -27.81 11.13
C ARG A 288 11.49 -27.35 12.55
N PHE A 289 12.40 -26.58 13.15
CA PHE A 289 12.22 -26.02 14.48
C PHE A 289 11.00 -25.09 14.52
N LEU A 290 10.88 -24.19 13.54
CA LEU A 290 9.77 -23.24 13.46
C LEU A 290 8.43 -23.96 13.32
N ALA A 291 8.34 -24.93 12.41
CA ALA A 291 7.13 -25.69 12.15
C ALA A 291 6.71 -26.57 13.34
N HIS A 292 7.68 -27.14 14.08
CA HIS A 292 7.41 -28.01 15.21
C HIS A 292 7.06 -27.21 16.49
N SER A 293 7.85 -26.19 16.82
CA SER A 293 7.76 -25.53 18.12
C SER A 293 6.92 -24.25 18.13
N LEU A 294 6.92 -23.47 17.05
CA LEU A 294 6.34 -22.10 17.07
C LEU A 294 5.03 -21.99 16.29
N THR A 295 4.98 -22.56 15.08
CA THR A 295 3.79 -22.53 14.21
C THR A 295 2.52 -23.06 14.90
N PRO A 296 2.55 -24.14 15.72
CA PRO A 296 1.35 -24.60 16.43
C PRO A 296 0.82 -23.59 17.46
N GLU A 297 1.72 -22.87 18.14
CA GLU A 297 1.34 -21.82 19.10
C GLU A 297 0.68 -20.63 18.38
N LEU A 298 1.26 -20.20 17.25
CA LEU A 298 0.67 -19.16 16.41
C LEU A 298 -0.70 -19.57 15.86
N HIS A 299 -0.86 -20.83 15.43
CA HIS A 299 -2.12 -21.36 14.90
C HIS A 299 -3.27 -21.31 15.91
N ARG A 300 -2.99 -21.47 17.22
CA ARG A 300 -4.02 -21.37 18.26
C ARG A 300 -4.64 -19.97 18.33
N HIS A 301 -3.91 -18.95 17.87
CA HIS A 301 -4.33 -17.54 17.88
C HIS A 301 -4.57 -16.98 16.46
N ARG A 302 -4.82 -17.84 15.46
CA ARG A 302 -4.94 -17.43 14.04
C ARG A 302 -5.99 -16.34 13.73
N GLU A 303 -6.96 -16.14 14.62
CA GLU A 303 -7.99 -15.10 14.47
C GLU A 303 -7.51 -13.73 15.00
N GLU A 304 -6.48 -13.73 15.85
CA GLU A 304 -5.94 -12.56 16.54
C GLU A 304 -4.59 -12.10 15.93
N VAL A 305 -3.82 -13.02 15.35
CA VAL A 305 -2.53 -12.74 14.70
C VAL A 305 -2.67 -12.58 13.19
N HIS A 306 -1.91 -11.66 12.60
CA HIS A 306 -1.94 -11.43 11.16
C HIS A 306 -1.41 -12.63 10.36
N CYS A 307 -0.41 -13.34 10.89
CA CYS A 307 0.19 -14.51 10.24
C CYS A 307 0.49 -15.58 11.27
N TRP A 308 0.12 -16.80 10.92
CA TRP A 308 0.24 -17.98 11.77
C TRP A 308 1.38 -18.93 11.35
N ASP A 309 2.23 -18.49 10.43
CA ASP A 309 3.39 -19.23 9.92
C ASP A 309 4.68 -18.60 10.45
N ALA A 310 5.38 -19.34 11.33
CA ALA A 310 6.62 -18.87 11.93
C ALA A 310 7.77 -18.73 10.90
N GLN A 311 7.78 -19.51 9.81
CA GLN A 311 8.79 -19.40 8.75
C GLN A 311 8.63 -18.08 7.99
N ILE A 312 7.40 -17.70 7.67
CA ILE A 312 7.08 -16.42 7.03
C ILE A 312 7.45 -15.23 7.93
N LEU A 313 7.12 -15.31 9.23
CA LEU A 313 7.46 -14.26 10.19
C LEU A 313 8.98 -14.12 10.40
N LEU A 314 9.71 -15.23 10.40
CA LEU A 314 11.17 -15.24 10.45
C LEU A 314 11.77 -14.59 9.20
N LEU A 315 11.33 -15.02 8.03
CA LEU A 315 11.77 -14.46 6.75
C LEU A 315 11.51 -12.96 6.69
N ARG A 316 10.31 -12.51 7.07
CA ARG A 316 9.95 -11.09 7.14
C ARG A 316 10.95 -10.28 7.97
N GLY A 317 11.35 -10.78 9.14
CA GLY A 317 12.34 -10.12 10.00
C GLY A 317 13.71 -9.99 9.32
N LEU A 318 14.15 -11.05 8.63
CA LEU A 318 15.41 -11.08 7.89
C LEU A 318 15.36 -10.21 6.62
N VAL A 319 14.25 -10.18 5.89
CA VAL A 319 14.01 -9.26 4.76
C VAL A 319 14.05 -7.82 5.24
N LYS A 320 13.40 -7.47 6.36
CA LYS A 320 13.52 -6.12 6.97
C LYS A 320 15.00 -5.76 7.25
N ALA A 321 15.83 -6.72 7.66
CA ALA A 321 17.26 -6.50 7.89
C ALA A 321 18.04 -6.31 6.57
N ALA A 322 17.76 -7.12 5.54
CA ALA A 322 18.33 -6.96 4.21
C ALA A 322 17.95 -5.62 3.56
N SER A 323 16.68 -5.21 3.64
CA SER A 323 16.21 -3.90 3.15
C SER A 323 16.89 -2.74 3.88
N ARG A 324 17.08 -2.84 5.20
CA ARG A 324 17.84 -1.84 5.96
C ARG A 324 19.29 -1.75 5.47
N LYS A 325 19.97 -2.88 5.28
CA LYS A 325 21.33 -2.92 4.74
C LYS A 325 21.39 -2.29 3.34
N LEU A 326 20.51 -2.71 2.44
CA LEU A 326 20.39 -2.14 1.09
C LEU A 326 20.22 -0.63 1.12
N THR A 327 19.38 -0.12 2.02
CA THR A 327 19.15 1.33 2.19
C THR A 327 20.43 2.07 2.61
N GLN A 328 21.27 1.45 3.45
CA GLN A 328 22.57 2.02 3.85
C GLN A 328 23.58 2.01 2.71
N ASP A 329 23.57 0.96 1.89
CA ASP A 329 24.49 0.78 0.76
C ASP A 329 24.09 1.63 -0.47
N LEU A 330 22.81 2.01 -0.56
CA LEU A 330 22.20 2.68 -1.72
C LEU A 330 22.93 3.95 -2.19
N PRO A 331 23.35 4.89 -1.32
CA PRO A 331 24.06 6.09 -1.79
C PRO A 331 25.36 5.76 -2.54
N THR A 332 26.06 4.71 -2.12
CA THR A 332 27.28 4.25 -2.79
C THR A 332 26.95 3.49 -4.08
N LEU A 333 25.89 2.67 -4.08
CA LEU A 333 25.43 1.98 -5.30
C LEU A 333 25.05 2.98 -6.41
N LEU A 334 24.36 4.06 -6.06
CA LEU A 334 23.97 5.11 -7.03
C LEU A 334 25.16 5.81 -7.69
N ALA A 335 26.34 5.82 -7.03
CA ALA A 335 27.56 6.36 -7.61
C ALA A 335 28.22 5.41 -8.62
N TYR A 336 27.89 4.12 -8.58
CA TYR A 336 28.53 3.07 -9.39
C TYR A 336 27.47 2.21 -10.10
N SER A 337 27.04 2.66 -11.29
CA SER A 337 26.00 1.98 -12.08
C SER A 337 26.20 0.46 -12.28
N PRO A 338 27.41 -0.07 -12.56
CA PRO A 338 27.59 -1.52 -12.68
C PRO A 338 27.29 -2.29 -11.38
N LEU A 339 27.63 -1.70 -10.22
CA LEU A 339 27.30 -2.31 -8.93
C LEU A 339 25.80 -2.25 -8.65
N LEU A 340 25.16 -1.12 -8.98
CA LEU A 340 23.70 -0.98 -8.87
C LEU A 340 22.96 -2.06 -9.66
N CYS A 341 23.35 -2.29 -10.93
CA CYS A 341 22.74 -3.32 -11.77
C CYS A 341 22.93 -4.72 -11.18
N HIS A 342 24.17 -5.06 -10.78
CA HIS A 342 24.46 -6.36 -10.15
C HIS A 342 23.61 -6.56 -8.89
N THR A 343 23.56 -5.57 -7.99
CA THR A 343 22.74 -5.66 -6.78
C THR A 343 21.27 -5.84 -7.08
N LEU A 344 20.75 -5.14 -8.10
CA LEU A 344 19.35 -5.25 -8.49
C LEU A 344 19.03 -6.64 -9.05
N ASP A 345 19.91 -7.22 -9.88
CA ASP A 345 19.76 -8.56 -10.42
C ASP A 345 19.72 -9.60 -9.29
N GLU A 346 20.65 -9.51 -8.34
CA GLU A 346 20.69 -10.41 -7.17
C GLU A 346 19.46 -10.24 -6.27
N VAL A 347 18.94 -9.02 -6.10
CA VAL A 347 17.70 -8.78 -5.35
C VAL A 347 16.50 -9.38 -6.06
N LEU A 348 16.36 -9.20 -7.38
CA LEU A 348 15.25 -9.80 -8.14
C LEU A 348 15.29 -11.34 -8.08
N LEU A 349 16.48 -11.93 -8.20
CA LEU A 349 16.68 -13.37 -8.04
C LEU A 349 16.30 -13.84 -6.62
N PHE A 350 16.73 -13.11 -5.59
CA PHE A 350 16.35 -13.40 -4.21
C PHE A 350 14.83 -13.36 -3.99
N GLU A 351 14.15 -12.34 -4.52
CA GLU A 351 12.69 -12.20 -4.42
C GLU A 351 11.95 -13.36 -5.10
N GLN A 352 12.43 -13.82 -6.26
CA GLN A 352 11.88 -15.00 -6.95
C GLN A 352 12.05 -16.26 -6.09
N ASN A 353 13.25 -16.49 -5.55
CA ASN A 353 13.53 -17.67 -4.73
C ASN A 353 12.65 -17.72 -3.48
N ILE A 354 12.48 -16.61 -2.75
CA ILE A 354 11.63 -16.61 -1.54
C ILE A 354 10.12 -16.76 -1.86
N ASP A 355 9.70 -16.34 -3.05
CA ASP A 355 8.33 -16.52 -3.51
C ASP A 355 8.07 -17.98 -3.91
N GLU A 356 9.01 -18.62 -4.60
CA GLU A 356 8.90 -20.01 -5.05
C GLU A 356 9.08 -21.04 -3.91
N ASP A 357 10.12 -20.88 -3.09
CA ASP A 357 10.48 -21.85 -2.06
C ASP A 357 9.64 -21.73 -0.78
N ILE A 358 9.21 -20.51 -0.44
CA ILE A 358 8.61 -20.20 0.87
C ILE A 358 7.19 -19.62 0.71
N GLY A 359 6.83 -19.08 -0.46
CA GLY A 359 5.51 -18.49 -0.69
C GLY A 359 5.35 -17.08 -0.14
N TYR A 360 6.44 -16.35 0.12
CA TYR A 360 6.42 -15.00 0.71
C TYR A 360 5.59 -14.00 -0.12
N GLY A 361 5.59 -14.15 -1.44
CA GLY A 361 4.92 -13.22 -2.33
C GLY A 361 3.41 -13.15 -2.21
N SER A 362 2.77 -14.21 -1.73
CA SER A 362 1.33 -14.20 -1.41
C SER A 362 1.02 -13.22 -0.27
N TRP A 363 1.87 -13.18 0.76
CA TRP A 363 1.77 -12.26 1.89
C TRP A 363 2.11 -10.82 1.51
N ALA A 364 3.19 -10.63 0.77
CA ALA A 364 3.59 -9.30 0.27
C ALA A 364 2.55 -8.68 -0.67
N SER A 365 1.82 -9.49 -1.44
CA SER A 365 0.73 -9.00 -2.30
C SER A 365 -0.54 -8.64 -1.52
N ALA A 366 -0.79 -9.31 -0.38
CA ALA A 366 -1.94 -9.03 0.48
C ALA A 366 -1.75 -7.80 1.37
N ASP A 367 -0.56 -7.65 1.98
CA ASP A 367 -0.20 -6.49 2.79
C ASP A 367 1.30 -6.19 2.66
N ARG A 368 1.66 -5.33 1.70
CA ARG A 368 3.05 -4.94 1.44
C ARG A 368 3.68 -4.11 2.56
N ARG A 369 2.87 -3.45 3.40
CA ARG A 369 3.38 -2.70 4.55
C ARG A 369 3.80 -3.65 5.67
N ALA A 370 3.01 -4.69 5.92
CA ALA A 370 3.37 -5.72 6.88
C ALA A 370 4.50 -6.61 6.35
N TYR A 371 4.51 -6.93 5.05
CA TYR A 371 5.48 -7.83 4.40
C TYR A 371 6.26 -7.06 3.31
N PRO A 372 7.25 -6.25 3.72
CA PRO A 372 8.06 -5.50 2.77
C PRO A 372 8.93 -6.44 1.94
N ARG A 373 9.35 -5.95 0.78
CA ARG A 373 10.33 -6.61 -0.09
C ARG A 373 11.63 -5.81 -0.14
N CYS A 374 12.73 -6.46 -0.52
CA CYS A 374 14.00 -5.79 -0.76
C CYS A 374 13.93 -4.87 -1.98
N ILE A 375 13.12 -5.23 -2.99
CA ILE A 375 12.93 -4.41 -4.20
C ILE A 375 12.33 -3.03 -3.88
N ASP A 376 11.59 -2.88 -2.78
CA ASP A 376 10.96 -1.63 -2.37
C ASP A 376 11.97 -0.51 -2.10
N VAL A 377 13.19 -0.89 -1.72
CA VAL A 377 14.30 0.06 -1.50
C VAL A 377 14.62 0.81 -2.79
N PHE A 378 14.54 0.16 -3.94
CA PHE A 378 14.83 0.76 -5.25
C PHE A 378 13.69 1.63 -5.78
N THR A 379 12.49 1.51 -5.22
CA THR A 379 11.32 2.33 -5.55
C THR A 379 10.97 3.35 -4.47
N SER A 380 11.77 3.45 -3.40
CA SER A 380 11.49 4.31 -2.24
C SER A 380 11.60 5.81 -2.54
N ASN A 381 12.40 6.20 -3.54
CA ASN A 381 12.54 7.58 -4.00
C ASN A 381 12.64 7.59 -5.54
N SER A 382 12.05 8.61 -6.16
CA SER A 382 12.16 8.89 -7.60
C SER A 382 13.61 8.90 -8.11
N ASP A 383 14.57 9.47 -7.39
CA ASP A 383 15.97 9.50 -7.86
C ASP A 383 16.58 8.10 -8.02
N VAL A 384 16.22 7.18 -7.11
CA VAL A 384 16.68 5.79 -7.12
C VAL A 384 16.03 5.04 -8.27
N LEU A 385 14.71 5.18 -8.41
CA LEU A 385 13.95 4.61 -9.51
C LEU A 385 14.45 5.11 -10.87
N PHE A 386 14.81 6.39 -10.97
CA PHE A 386 15.33 6.97 -12.19
C PHE A 386 16.75 6.48 -12.51
N ALA A 387 17.60 6.27 -11.49
CA ALA A 387 18.90 5.65 -11.66
C ALA A 387 18.79 4.20 -12.14
N TRP A 388 17.90 3.42 -11.54
CA TRP A 388 17.54 2.08 -12.01
C TRP A 388 17.08 2.13 -13.47
N THR A 389 16.01 2.89 -13.75
CA THR A 389 15.45 3.02 -15.11
C THR A 389 16.51 3.42 -16.13
N SER A 390 17.39 4.38 -15.80
CA SER A 390 18.47 4.83 -16.69
C SER A 390 19.47 3.71 -17.00
N ALA A 391 19.84 2.93 -15.98
CA ALA A 391 20.78 1.83 -16.14
C ALA A 391 20.21 0.71 -17.03
N ASP A 392 18.91 0.43 -16.90
CA ASP A 392 18.23 -0.54 -17.76
C ASP A 392 18.04 -0.05 -19.19
N VAL A 393 17.80 1.25 -19.40
CA VAL A 393 17.80 1.87 -20.75
C VAL A 393 19.16 1.69 -21.42
N GLU A 394 20.26 1.98 -20.71
CA GLU A 394 21.61 1.81 -21.23
C GLU A 394 21.92 0.33 -21.53
N TYR A 395 21.57 -0.56 -20.61
CA TYR A 395 21.70 -2.01 -20.80
C TYR A 395 20.94 -2.49 -22.04
N ALA A 396 19.66 -2.13 -22.16
CA ALA A 396 18.80 -2.53 -23.25
C ALA A 396 19.34 -2.05 -24.61
N HIS A 397 19.79 -0.80 -24.68
CA HIS A 397 20.43 -0.27 -25.88
C HIS A 397 21.72 -1.00 -26.23
N ARG A 398 22.59 -1.27 -25.25
CA ARG A 398 23.84 -1.99 -25.47
C ARG A 398 23.60 -3.41 -25.98
N VAL A 399 22.67 -4.14 -25.38
CA VAL A 399 22.34 -5.52 -25.78
C VAL A 399 21.71 -5.55 -27.18
N LEU A 400 20.78 -4.63 -27.47
CA LEU A 400 20.20 -4.51 -28.80
C LEU A 400 21.28 -4.18 -29.85
N SER A 401 22.12 -3.17 -29.60
CA SER A 401 23.24 -2.83 -30.48
C SER A 401 24.18 -4.01 -30.69
N ALA A 402 24.64 -4.70 -29.64
CA ALA A 402 25.54 -5.84 -29.78
C ALA A 402 24.92 -7.00 -30.57
N THR A 403 23.62 -7.26 -30.38
CA THR A 403 22.87 -8.27 -31.14
C THR A 403 22.83 -7.94 -32.63
N LEU A 404 22.80 -6.65 -32.98
CA LEU A 404 22.73 -6.15 -34.35
C LEU A 404 24.10 -5.87 -34.99
N GLU A 405 25.12 -5.46 -34.21
CA GLU A 405 26.46 -5.05 -34.66
C GLU A 405 27.40 -6.22 -35.01
N THR A 406 26.94 -7.47 -34.83
CA THR A 406 27.60 -8.68 -35.35
C THR A 406 27.80 -8.63 -36.89
N GLU A 407 27.30 -7.58 -37.55
CA GLU A 407 27.43 -7.24 -38.97
C GLU A 407 28.83 -6.74 -39.43
N SER A 408 29.75 -6.28 -38.55
CA SER A 408 30.87 -5.42 -39.00
C SER A 408 32.27 -6.04 -39.20
N SER A 409 32.56 -7.30 -38.83
CA SER A 409 33.91 -7.90 -39.03
C SER A 409 33.90 -9.41 -39.32
N GLY A 410 34.47 -9.82 -40.47
CA GLY A 410 34.70 -11.23 -40.87
C GLY A 410 33.53 -12.02 -41.49
N ASP A 411 33.83 -13.08 -42.24
CA ASP A 411 32.92 -13.86 -43.12
C ASP A 411 31.80 -14.69 -42.41
N LYS A 412 31.57 -14.52 -41.10
CA LYS A 412 30.52 -15.23 -40.33
C LYS A 412 29.27 -14.35 -40.07
N LYS A 413 28.84 -13.61 -41.10
CA LYS A 413 28.28 -12.26 -40.94
C LYS A 413 26.76 -12.07 -40.84
N ASN A 414 25.93 -13.11 -40.97
CA ASN A 414 24.46 -12.93 -41.04
C ASN A 414 23.65 -13.95 -40.21
N LEU A 415 24.28 -14.73 -39.33
CA LEU A 415 23.59 -15.84 -38.62
C LEU A 415 22.35 -15.38 -37.82
N VAL A 416 22.36 -14.14 -37.32
CA VAL A 416 21.27 -13.58 -36.49
C VAL A 416 20.04 -13.20 -37.33
N TRP A 417 20.25 -12.90 -38.62
CA TRP A 417 19.21 -12.57 -39.60
C TRP A 417 18.97 -13.73 -40.60
N GLN A 418 19.55 -14.90 -40.36
CA GLN A 418 19.35 -16.09 -41.19
C GLN A 418 18.39 -17.03 -40.49
N LEU A 419 17.49 -17.63 -41.26
CA LEU A 419 16.64 -18.73 -40.80
C LEU A 419 17.47 -20.02 -40.84
N GLU A 420 17.22 -20.93 -39.90
CA GLU A 420 17.83 -22.27 -39.93
C GLU A 420 17.22 -23.07 -41.10
N ASP A 421 18.06 -23.76 -41.88
CA ASP A 421 17.71 -24.33 -43.20
C ASP A 421 17.06 -25.73 -43.11
N ASP A 422 16.46 -26.08 -41.96
CA ASP A 422 15.86 -27.42 -41.78
C ASP A 422 14.48 -27.51 -42.43
N ALA A 423 14.37 -28.45 -43.37
CA ALA A 423 13.31 -28.54 -44.38
C ALA A 423 11.96 -29.13 -43.89
N THR A 424 11.47 -28.72 -42.71
CA THR A 424 10.20 -29.21 -42.15
C THR A 424 9.30 -28.08 -41.63
N THR A 425 8.94 -27.16 -42.52
CA THR A 425 8.10 -25.96 -42.31
C THR A 425 7.00 -26.09 -41.24
N SER A 426 7.32 -25.61 -40.03
CA SER A 426 6.37 -25.08 -39.04
C SER A 426 6.39 -23.54 -39.11
N GLU A 427 5.28 -22.85 -38.80
CA GLU A 427 5.23 -21.37 -38.77
C GLU A 427 6.30 -20.75 -37.83
N GLN A 428 6.78 -21.52 -36.84
CA GLN A 428 7.87 -21.16 -35.94
C GLN A 428 9.26 -21.11 -36.63
N GLU A 429 9.47 -21.81 -37.74
CA GLU A 429 10.74 -21.83 -38.49
C GLU A 429 10.96 -20.55 -39.33
N LEU A 430 9.95 -19.69 -39.48
CA LEU A 430 10.06 -18.42 -40.20
C LEU A 430 10.44 -17.23 -39.31
N VAL A 431 10.62 -17.45 -38.01
CA VAL A 431 11.00 -16.42 -37.05
C VAL A 431 12.52 -16.28 -36.99
N PRO A 432 13.08 -15.13 -37.36
CA PRO A 432 14.53 -14.96 -37.33
C PRO A 432 15.07 -14.88 -35.89
N PRO A 433 16.29 -15.40 -35.63
CA PRO A 433 16.91 -15.37 -34.30
C PRO A 433 16.99 -13.97 -33.68
N VAL A 434 17.14 -12.92 -34.49
CA VAL A 434 17.10 -11.52 -34.02
C VAL A 434 15.80 -11.18 -33.28
N ALA A 435 14.66 -11.67 -33.77
CA ALA A 435 13.35 -11.39 -33.21
C ALA A 435 13.17 -12.16 -31.90
N GLN A 436 13.62 -13.42 -31.85
CA GLN A 436 13.61 -14.23 -30.64
C GLN A 436 14.48 -13.61 -29.54
N ARG A 437 15.72 -13.19 -29.87
CA ARG A 437 16.62 -12.51 -28.94
C ARG A 437 16.05 -11.19 -28.45
N PHE A 438 15.39 -10.44 -29.34
CA PHE A 438 14.75 -9.18 -28.98
C PHE A 438 13.55 -9.39 -28.04
N VAL A 439 12.68 -10.37 -28.32
CA VAL A 439 11.58 -10.76 -27.43
C VAL A 439 12.12 -11.21 -26.07
N ALA A 440 13.16 -12.06 -26.06
CA ALA A 440 13.80 -12.48 -24.80
C ALA A 440 14.37 -11.31 -23.99
N LEU A 441 14.92 -10.28 -24.65
CA LEU A 441 15.34 -9.05 -23.99
C LEU A 441 14.16 -8.28 -23.39
N LEU A 442 13.04 -8.18 -24.13
CA LEU A 442 11.82 -7.55 -23.60
C LEU A 442 11.27 -8.33 -22.40
N ASP A 443 11.23 -9.67 -22.46
CA ASP A 443 10.79 -10.55 -21.37
C ASP A 443 11.66 -10.36 -20.13
N PHE A 444 12.99 -10.35 -20.30
CA PHE A 444 13.94 -10.07 -19.23
C PHE A 444 13.66 -8.71 -18.57
N LEU A 445 13.48 -7.65 -19.37
CA LEU A 445 13.18 -6.32 -18.85
C LEU A 445 11.79 -6.24 -18.20
N SER A 446 10.84 -7.08 -18.62
CA SER A 446 9.52 -7.15 -18.01
C SER A 446 9.59 -7.68 -16.57
N GLN A 447 10.39 -8.72 -16.32
CA GLN A 447 10.56 -9.28 -14.97
C GLN A 447 11.03 -8.23 -13.94
N ARG A 448 11.75 -7.21 -14.38
CA ARG A 448 12.33 -6.17 -13.50
C ARG A 448 11.27 -5.26 -12.87
N PHE A 449 10.26 -4.85 -13.64
CA PHE A 449 9.23 -3.96 -13.10
C PHE A 449 8.06 -4.71 -12.46
N MET A 450 7.89 -6.01 -12.73
CA MET A 450 6.79 -6.82 -12.23
C MET A 450 6.64 -6.78 -10.71
N LEU A 451 7.76 -6.77 -10.00
CA LEU A 451 7.77 -6.77 -8.53
C LEU A 451 7.60 -5.38 -7.92
N MET A 452 7.63 -4.28 -8.67
CA MET A 452 7.45 -2.92 -8.10
C MET A 452 6.09 -2.77 -7.41
N GLU A 453 6.02 -1.98 -6.33
CA GLU A 453 4.78 -1.80 -5.55
C GLU A 453 3.66 -1.13 -6.35
N THR A 454 3.93 0.08 -6.85
CA THR A 454 2.91 0.96 -7.41
C THR A 454 2.83 0.82 -8.92
N GLU A 455 1.63 0.90 -9.47
CA GLU A 455 1.39 0.86 -10.91
C GLU A 455 2.02 2.04 -11.63
N GLU A 456 2.12 3.21 -10.99
CA GLU A 456 2.75 4.39 -11.56
C GLU A 456 4.23 4.13 -11.89
N HIS A 457 4.97 3.46 -11.00
CA HIS A 457 6.36 3.07 -11.24
C HIS A 457 6.48 2.05 -12.38
N ARG A 458 5.59 1.05 -12.41
CA ARG A 458 5.55 0.04 -13.48
C ARG A 458 5.29 0.69 -14.85
N TYR A 459 4.31 1.58 -14.91
CA TYR A 459 3.97 2.28 -16.15
C TYR A 459 5.12 3.18 -16.61
N LEU A 460 5.72 3.96 -15.69
CA LEU A 460 6.90 4.76 -15.99
C LEU A 460 8.02 3.89 -16.58
N TYR A 461 8.29 2.73 -15.99
CA TYR A 461 9.32 1.83 -16.48
C TYR A 461 9.02 1.38 -17.93
N VAL A 462 7.80 0.94 -18.22
CA VAL A 462 7.40 0.55 -19.58
C VAL A 462 7.56 1.71 -20.57
N MET A 463 7.17 2.92 -20.16
CA MET A 463 7.31 4.12 -20.99
C MET A 463 8.77 4.50 -21.30
N GLN A 464 9.68 4.32 -20.35
CA GLN A 464 11.06 4.75 -20.48
C GLN A 464 11.98 3.66 -21.04
N VAL A 465 11.64 2.39 -20.83
CA VAL A 465 12.48 1.25 -21.22
C VAL A 465 11.90 0.55 -22.44
N HIS A 466 10.69 -0.03 -22.33
CA HIS A 466 10.11 -0.86 -23.39
C HIS A 466 9.77 -0.05 -24.66
N LEU A 467 9.04 1.06 -24.54
CA LEU A 467 8.60 1.82 -25.73
C LEU A 467 9.79 2.39 -26.54
N PRO A 468 10.83 3.00 -25.92
CA PRO A 468 11.99 3.48 -26.66
C PRO A 468 12.80 2.33 -27.27
N LEU A 469 12.88 1.18 -26.60
CA LEU A 469 13.54 -0.02 -27.11
C LEU A 469 12.82 -0.58 -28.34
N LEU A 470 11.48 -0.68 -28.30
CA LEU A 470 10.64 -1.07 -29.45
C LEU A 470 10.84 -0.13 -30.64
N ARG A 471 10.82 1.18 -30.39
CA ARG A 471 11.07 2.19 -31.42
C ARG A 471 12.47 2.02 -32.03
N ARG A 472 13.48 1.77 -31.21
CA ARG A 472 14.85 1.57 -31.67
C ARG A 472 14.97 0.33 -32.55
N PHE A 473 14.34 -0.78 -32.16
CA PHE A 473 14.28 -1.99 -32.98
C PHE A 473 13.61 -1.72 -34.34
N GLY A 474 12.44 -1.06 -34.34
CA GLY A 474 11.75 -0.65 -35.57
C GLY A 474 12.61 0.21 -36.50
N GLN A 475 13.34 1.19 -35.95
CA GLN A 475 14.29 2.03 -36.72
C GLN A 475 15.41 1.21 -37.36
N GLN A 476 15.94 0.21 -36.67
CA GLN A 476 17.00 -0.66 -37.19
C GLN A 476 16.48 -1.56 -38.32
N CYS A 477 15.28 -2.14 -38.13
CA CYS A 477 14.59 -2.89 -39.17
C CYS A 477 14.27 -2.03 -40.40
N ASP A 478 13.81 -0.78 -40.21
CA ASP A 478 13.57 0.15 -41.33
C ASP A 478 14.87 0.47 -42.09
N ALA A 479 15.93 0.83 -41.36
CA ALA A 479 17.22 1.14 -41.96
C ALA A 479 17.79 -0.05 -42.76
N ARG A 480 17.70 -1.28 -42.20
CA ARG A 480 18.11 -2.51 -42.89
C ARG A 480 17.20 -2.80 -44.10
N GLY A 481 15.89 -2.74 -43.92
CA GLY A 481 14.90 -2.97 -44.96
C GLY A 481 15.08 -2.04 -46.16
N ARG A 482 15.27 -0.73 -45.93
CA ARG A 482 15.54 0.24 -47.01
C ARG A 482 16.85 -0.04 -47.74
N ARG A 483 17.92 -0.47 -47.04
CA ARG A 483 19.18 -0.88 -47.68
C ARG A 483 18.95 -2.09 -48.60
N LEU A 484 18.19 -3.08 -48.15
CA LEU A 484 17.83 -4.27 -48.94
C LEU A 484 16.97 -3.91 -50.15
N VAL A 485 15.96 -3.04 -49.98
CA VAL A 485 15.12 -2.56 -51.09
C VAL A 485 15.95 -1.84 -52.16
N ASN A 486 16.94 -1.04 -51.74
CA ASN A 486 17.86 -0.42 -52.69
C ASN A 486 18.75 -1.45 -53.40
N ALA A 487 19.18 -2.50 -52.69
CA ALA A 487 19.99 -3.58 -53.26
C ALA A 487 19.21 -4.49 -54.24
N LEU A 488 17.89 -4.62 -54.09
CA LEU A 488 17.03 -5.37 -55.02
C LEU A 488 17.11 -4.86 -56.46
N THR A 489 17.48 -3.59 -56.66
CA THR A 489 17.71 -3.03 -58.00
C THR A 489 18.98 -3.56 -58.68
N LYS A 490 19.88 -4.22 -57.94
CA LYS A 490 21.20 -4.70 -58.38
C LYS A 490 21.35 -6.22 -58.30
N ASN A 491 20.83 -6.87 -57.26
CA ASN A 491 20.89 -8.33 -57.05
C ASN A 491 19.58 -8.87 -56.48
N THR A 492 18.79 -9.54 -57.31
CA THR A 492 17.36 -9.76 -57.04
C THR A 492 17.08 -10.94 -56.11
N GLN A 493 17.75 -12.09 -56.24
CA GLN A 493 17.33 -13.30 -55.52
C GLN A 493 17.68 -13.32 -54.03
N SER A 494 18.93 -12.97 -53.66
CA SER A 494 19.37 -13.02 -52.25
C SER A 494 18.73 -11.93 -51.39
N SER A 495 18.51 -10.73 -51.94
CA SER A 495 18.02 -9.58 -51.17
C SER A 495 16.51 -9.66 -50.87
N TRP A 496 15.74 -10.45 -51.62
CA TRP A 496 14.32 -10.71 -51.32
C TRP A 496 14.14 -11.61 -50.10
N GLY A 497 14.93 -12.70 -50.01
CA GLY A 497 14.92 -13.57 -48.83
C GLY A 497 15.24 -12.80 -47.56
N GLU A 498 16.30 -11.98 -47.59
CA GLU A 498 16.67 -11.15 -46.44
C GLU A 498 15.61 -10.08 -46.10
N LEU A 499 14.89 -9.54 -47.08
CA LEU A 499 13.81 -8.58 -46.84
C LEU A 499 12.63 -9.26 -46.12
N PHE A 500 12.27 -10.49 -46.52
CA PHE A 500 11.23 -11.26 -45.85
C PHE A 500 11.62 -11.60 -44.41
N VAL A 501 12.90 -11.89 -44.13
CA VAL A 501 13.38 -12.08 -42.75
C VAL A 501 13.13 -10.82 -41.90
N VAL A 502 13.45 -9.62 -42.41
CA VAL A 502 13.19 -8.36 -41.69
C VAL A 502 11.69 -8.17 -41.42
N VAL A 503 10.85 -8.45 -42.42
CA VAL A 503 9.39 -8.36 -42.30
C VAL A 503 8.85 -9.37 -41.29
N ASN A 504 9.34 -10.62 -41.31
CA ASN A 504 8.97 -11.64 -40.33
C ASN A 504 9.37 -11.25 -38.91
N ALA A 505 10.53 -10.62 -38.74
CA ALA A 505 10.96 -10.10 -37.44
C ALA A 505 9.98 -9.05 -36.90
N LEU A 506 9.61 -8.07 -37.74
CA LEU A 506 8.64 -7.02 -37.39
C LEU A 506 7.27 -7.61 -37.04
N GLN A 507 6.78 -8.54 -37.85
CA GLN A 507 5.48 -9.17 -37.66
C GLN A 507 5.46 -10.03 -36.39
N HIS A 508 6.52 -10.81 -36.13
CA HIS A 508 6.64 -11.63 -34.93
C HIS A 508 6.60 -10.77 -33.67
N VAL A 509 7.39 -9.69 -33.61
CA VAL A 509 7.38 -8.77 -32.46
C VAL A 509 6.01 -8.13 -32.28
N ALA A 510 5.36 -7.69 -33.36
CA ALA A 510 4.02 -7.12 -33.29
C ALA A 510 2.97 -8.13 -32.78
N GLN A 511 3.08 -9.40 -33.16
CA GLN A 511 2.21 -10.46 -32.68
C GLN A 511 2.45 -10.78 -31.20
N THR A 512 3.71 -10.84 -30.77
CA THR A 512 4.07 -11.04 -29.36
C THR A 512 3.53 -9.90 -28.48
N LEU A 513 3.66 -8.65 -28.93
CA LEU A 513 3.08 -7.50 -28.21
C LEU A 513 1.55 -7.59 -28.12
N ALA A 514 0.87 -8.03 -29.18
CA ALA A 514 -0.58 -8.22 -29.15
C ALA A 514 -1.01 -9.31 -28.15
N ILE A 515 -0.18 -10.34 -27.94
CA ILE A 515 -0.40 -11.36 -26.88
C ILE A 515 -0.16 -10.73 -25.49
N TRP A 516 0.88 -9.90 -25.35
CA TRP A 516 1.18 -9.23 -24.09
C TRP A 516 0.07 -8.28 -23.64
N GLU A 517 -0.56 -7.56 -24.57
CA GLU A 517 -1.72 -6.71 -24.27
C GLU A 517 -2.91 -7.49 -23.71
N GLN A 518 -2.99 -8.79 -23.96
CA GLN A 518 -4.04 -9.66 -23.41
C GLN A 518 -3.66 -10.29 -22.06
N SER A 519 -2.40 -10.15 -21.63
CA SER A 519 -1.97 -10.63 -20.31
C SER A 519 -2.60 -9.80 -19.18
N SER A 520 -2.84 -10.45 -18.04
CA SER A 520 -3.44 -9.79 -16.86
C SER A 520 -2.65 -8.56 -16.42
N VAL A 521 -1.31 -8.65 -16.45
CA VAL A 521 -0.39 -7.58 -16.04
C VAL A 521 -0.64 -6.30 -16.82
N PHE A 522 -0.57 -6.35 -18.15
CA PHE A 522 -0.69 -5.16 -18.99
C PHE A 522 -2.14 -4.68 -19.12
N LEU A 523 -3.13 -5.58 -19.01
CA LEU A 523 -4.55 -5.21 -18.91
C LEU A 523 -4.86 -4.47 -17.61
N GLU A 524 -4.32 -4.90 -16.48
CA GLU A 524 -4.52 -4.22 -15.20
C GLU A 524 -3.82 -2.85 -15.20
N LEU A 525 -2.60 -2.82 -15.70
CA LEU A 525 -1.80 -1.60 -15.80
C LEU A 525 -2.47 -0.56 -16.70
N SER A 526 -2.93 -0.95 -17.89
CA SER A 526 -3.65 -0.05 -18.81
C SER A 526 -4.97 0.44 -18.22
N ARG A 527 -5.79 -0.45 -17.63
CA ARG A 527 -7.09 -0.07 -17.04
C ARG A 527 -6.95 0.90 -15.88
N LYS A 528 -5.97 0.70 -14.99
CA LYS A 528 -5.78 1.56 -13.81
C LYS A 528 -5.34 2.96 -14.21
N VAL A 529 -4.41 3.06 -15.16
CA VAL A 529 -3.94 4.36 -15.64
C VAL A 529 -5.01 5.09 -16.46
N ALA A 530 -5.77 4.37 -17.30
CA ALA A 530 -6.85 4.96 -18.09
C ALA A 530 -8.03 5.46 -17.23
N ARG A 531 -8.31 4.82 -16.10
CA ARG A 531 -9.45 5.16 -15.22
C ARG A 531 -9.14 6.24 -14.17
N SER A 532 -7.87 6.52 -13.91
CA SER A 532 -7.44 7.37 -12.80
C SER A 532 -6.65 8.58 -13.31
N GLU A 533 -7.30 9.75 -13.33
CA GLU A 533 -6.64 11.01 -13.70
C GLU A 533 -5.47 11.34 -12.76
N THR A 534 -5.55 10.97 -11.48
CA THR A 534 -4.49 11.20 -10.50
C THR A 534 -3.26 10.37 -10.79
N THR A 535 -3.45 9.08 -11.10
CA THR A 535 -2.40 8.16 -11.55
C THR A 535 -1.78 8.66 -12.85
N ARG A 536 -2.60 9.06 -13.84
CA ARG A 536 -2.14 9.65 -15.11
C ARG A 536 -1.25 10.88 -14.88
N ALA A 537 -1.73 11.83 -14.08
CA ALA A 537 -0.98 13.04 -13.75
C ALA A 537 0.30 12.75 -12.97
N GLN A 538 0.32 11.71 -12.14
CA GLN A 538 1.52 11.28 -11.41
C GLN A 538 2.56 10.65 -12.33
N VAL A 539 2.15 9.74 -13.22
CA VAL A 539 3.02 9.16 -14.24
C VAL A 539 3.62 10.25 -15.12
N LEU A 540 2.81 11.20 -15.59
CA LEU A 540 3.27 12.35 -16.37
C LEU A 540 4.30 13.19 -15.60
N ARG A 541 4.02 13.51 -14.33
CA ARG A 541 4.97 14.24 -13.47
C ARG A 541 6.29 13.51 -13.32
N MET A 542 6.25 12.19 -13.09
CA MET A 542 7.47 11.37 -12.99
C MET A 542 8.22 11.29 -14.32
N HIS A 543 7.52 11.14 -15.44
CA HIS A 543 8.11 11.19 -16.78
C HIS A 543 8.86 12.49 -17.01
N VAL A 544 8.21 13.63 -16.74
CA VAL A 544 8.82 14.97 -16.87
C VAL A 544 10.06 15.09 -15.97
N ALA A 545 9.97 14.62 -14.72
CA ALA A 545 11.08 14.66 -13.76
C ALA A 545 12.26 13.79 -14.19
N TYR A 546 12.00 12.56 -14.63
CA TYR A 546 12.99 11.64 -15.19
C TYR A 546 13.70 12.27 -16.39
N SER A 547 12.93 12.76 -17.36
CA SER A 547 13.46 13.40 -18.56
C SER A 547 14.34 14.61 -18.23
N LYS A 548 13.95 15.44 -17.26
CA LYS A 548 14.80 16.53 -16.75
C LYS A 548 16.11 16.04 -16.16
N GLN A 549 16.09 14.96 -15.38
CA GLN A 549 17.30 14.41 -14.77
C GLN A 549 18.26 13.83 -15.81
N VAL A 550 17.75 13.09 -16.80
CA VAL A 550 18.54 12.55 -17.92
C VAL A 550 19.17 13.70 -18.71
N LEU A 551 18.39 14.74 -19.03
CA LEU A 551 18.87 15.92 -19.75
C LEU A 551 19.92 16.71 -18.95
N ALA A 552 19.80 16.79 -17.62
CA ALA A 552 20.77 17.45 -16.77
C ALA A 552 22.12 16.69 -16.70
N ARG A 553 22.10 15.37 -16.87
CA ARG A 553 23.30 14.53 -16.95
C ARG A 553 23.99 14.59 -18.32
N ALA A 554 23.28 14.95 -19.39
CA ALA A 554 23.88 15.24 -20.69
C ALA A 554 24.74 16.52 -20.61
N SER A 555 25.88 16.58 -21.32
CA SER A 555 26.95 17.56 -21.06
C SER A 555 26.50 19.02 -20.97
N ALA A 556 26.97 19.75 -19.94
CA ALA A 556 26.75 21.18 -19.72
C ALA A 556 27.05 22.09 -20.93
N ALA A 557 27.93 21.64 -21.85
CA ALA A 557 28.27 22.37 -23.08
C ALA A 557 27.10 22.49 -24.09
N VAL A 558 26.13 21.56 -24.06
CA VAL A 558 24.92 21.61 -24.90
C VAL A 558 23.81 22.44 -24.21
N LEU A 559 23.98 22.79 -22.93
CA LEU A 559 22.88 23.16 -22.05
C LEU A 559 22.72 24.67 -21.76
N ALA A 560 23.58 25.55 -22.28
CA ALA A 560 23.71 26.94 -21.80
C ALA A 560 22.88 28.00 -22.54
N THR A 561 22.04 27.67 -23.53
CA THR A 561 21.23 28.65 -24.26
C THR A 561 19.75 28.65 -23.82
N GLU A 562 19.13 29.84 -23.72
CA GLU A 562 17.69 30.00 -23.40
C GLU A 562 16.79 29.27 -24.41
N GLU A 563 17.24 29.14 -25.65
CA GLU A 563 16.56 28.37 -26.71
C GLU A 563 16.63 26.85 -26.44
N ALA A 564 17.73 26.35 -25.86
CA ALA A 564 17.84 24.94 -25.46
C ALA A 564 16.93 24.62 -24.27
N THR A 565 16.64 25.57 -23.37
CA THR A 565 15.66 25.36 -22.27
C THR A 565 14.23 25.22 -22.77
N ALA A 566 13.86 25.96 -23.82
CA ALA A 566 12.53 25.92 -24.40
C ALA A 566 12.30 24.63 -25.22
N VAL A 567 13.33 24.17 -25.95
CA VAL A 567 13.35 22.84 -26.58
C VAL A 567 13.33 21.71 -25.55
N ARG A 568 13.96 21.87 -24.37
CA ARG A 568 13.83 20.91 -23.25
C ARG A 568 12.40 20.83 -22.72
N GLN A 569 11.72 21.96 -22.52
CA GLN A 569 10.32 21.95 -22.06
C GLN A 569 9.40 21.26 -23.08
N ALA A 570 9.67 21.42 -24.38
CA ALA A 570 8.93 20.74 -25.43
C ALA A 570 9.25 19.23 -25.52
N LEU A 571 10.51 18.84 -25.37
CA LEU A 571 10.95 17.42 -25.37
C LEU A 571 10.64 16.67 -24.07
N ALA A 572 10.43 17.40 -22.96
CA ALA A 572 10.07 16.83 -21.66
C ALA A 572 8.58 16.99 -21.34
N GLY A 573 7.78 17.62 -22.21
CA GLY A 573 6.34 17.85 -22.03
C GLY A 573 5.47 16.68 -22.53
N PRO A 574 4.16 16.68 -22.22
CA PRO A 574 3.25 15.59 -22.59
C PRO A 574 3.23 15.22 -24.08
N GLY A 575 3.41 16.20 -24.97
CA GLY A 575 3.48 15.99 -26.43
C GLY A 575 4.68 15.15 -26.89
N ALA A 576 5.73 15.01 -26.08
CA ALA A 576 6.85 14.10 -26.37
C ALA A 576 6.46 12.61 -26.30
N MET A 577 5.35 12.30 -25.62
CA MET A 577 4.86 10.94 -25.44
C MET A 577 4.03 10.44 -26.63
N ILE A 578 3.56 11.32 -27.50
CA ILE A 578 2.66 11.01 -28.64
C ILE A 578 3.44 10.63 -29.90
N GLY A 579 4.67 11.13 -30.06
CA GLY A 579 5.53 10.78 -31.19
C GLY A 579 6.50 11.91 -31.57
N PRO A 580 7.52 11.61 -32.41
CA PRO A 580 8.53 12.58 -32.81
C PRO A 580 7.93 13.77 -33.54
N THR A 581 6.89 13.60 -34.36
CA THR A 581 6.25 14.71 -35.07
C THR A 581 5.58 15.70 -34.13
N ALA A 582 4.87 15.24 -33.09
CA ALA A 582 4.26 16.12 -32.09
C ALA A 582 5.31 16.79 -31.19
N ALA A 583 6.31 16.03 -30.74
CA ALA A 583 7.44 16.53 -29.95
C ALA A 583 8.28 17.58 -30.72
N LEU A 584 8.59 17.29 -31.98
CA LEU A 584 9.32 18.17 -32.88
C LEU A 584 8.46 19.36 -33.28
N THR A 585 7.14 19.22 -33.46
CA THR A 585 6.24 20.36 -33.76
C THR A 585 6.15 21.31 -32.56
N ALA A 586 6.04 20.78 -31.34
CA ALA A 586 6.11 21.57 -30.12
C ALA A 586 7.48 22.26 -29.97
N ALA A 587 8.59 21.53 -30.21
CA ALA A 587 9.93 22.09 -30.17
C ALA A 587 10.20 23.10 -31.29
N TYR A 588 9.61 22.90 -32.47
CA TYR A 588 9.74 23.76 -33.66
C TYR A 588 8.93 25.05 -33.52
N SER A 589 7.74 24.98 -32.93
CA SER A 589 6.91 26.13 -32.56
C SER A 589 7.65 27.08 -31.61
N VAL A 590 8.41 26.52 -30.67
CA VAL A 590 9.14 27.27 -29.64
C VAL A 590 10.57 27.67 -30.10
N GLY A 591 11.21 26.92 -31.01
CA GLY A 591 12.63 27.05 -31.41
C GLY A 591 12.89 27.54 -32.85
N SER A 592 11.94 28.24 -33.47
CA SER A 592 11.91 28.61 -34.91
C SER A 592 13.20 29.27 -35.48
N LYS A 593 14.09 29.85 -34.67
CA LYS A 593 15.36 30.47 -35.12
C LYS A 593 16.57 29.52 -35.07
N THR A 594 16.69 28.68 -34.04
CA THR A 594 17.85 27.79 -33.83
C THR A 594 17.85 26.62 -34.81
N MET A 595 16.68 26.02 -35.05
CA MET A 595 16.54 24.88 -35.97
C MET A 595 16.80 25.29 -37.43
N LYS A 596 16.41 26.53 -37.80
CA LYS A 596 16.80 27.12 -39.09
C LYS A 596 18.30 27.42 -39.21
N SER A 597 19.01 27.64 -38.10
CA SER A 597 20.48 27.84 -38.12
C SER A 597 21.26 26.53 -38.18
N LEU A 598 20.76 25.47 -37.52
CA LEU A 598 21.38 24.14 -37.52
C LEU A 598 21.22 23.41 -38.85
N PHE A 599 20.11 23.61 -39.57
CA PHE A 599 19.86 23.00 -40.89
C PHE A 599 20.30 23.84 -42.09
N ARG A 600 20.81 25.08 -41.90
CA ARG A 600 21.31 25.93 -43.01
C ARG A 600 22.84 25.91 -43.16
N ARG A 601 23.58 25.13 -42.36
CA ARG A 601 25.04 25.01 -42.53
C ARG A 601 25.42 23.81 -43.41
N ALA A 602 24.85 23.78 -44.61
CA ALA A 602 25.30 22.95 -45.71
C ALA A 602 24.83 23.57 -47.04
N GLU A 603 25.36 24.73 -47.41
CA GLU A 603 25.55 25.15 -48.81
C GLU A 603 26.35 26.46 -48.85
N THR A 604 27.24 26.51 -49.83
CA THR A 604 28.37 27.42 -50.01
C THR A 604 28.02 28.78 -50.63
N ASP A 605 28.95 29.73 -50.47
CA ASP A 605 29.13 31.03 -51.14
C ASP A 605 28.31 31.31 -52.43
N GLY A 606 27.72 32.51 -52.48
CA GLY A 606 27.21 33.13 -53.71
C GLY A 606 26.41 34.41 -53.46
N LYS A 607 27.00 35.57 -53.76
CA LYS A 607 26.37 36.92 -53.80
C LYS A 607 25.17 36.97 -54.76
N ILE A 608 24.11 37.73 -54.41
CA ILE A 608 23.55 38.91 -55.14
C ILE A 608 22.35 39.52 -54.37
N GLU A 609 22.29 40.85 -54.44
CA GLU A 609 21.39 41.91 -53.89
C GLU A 609 19.88 41.73 -54.18
N ALA A 610 18.94 41.90 -53.24
CA ALA A 610 18.27 43.11 -52.68
C ALA A 610 16.82 43.31 -53.22
N PRO A 611 15.97 44.20 -52.65
CA PRO A 611 14.77 43.87 -51.86
C PRO A 611 13.45 44.26 -52.57
N VAL A 612 12.28 44.06 -51.93
CA VAL A 612 11.11 45.00 -51.97
C VAL A 612 9.91 44.49 -51.14
N ASP A 613 9.46 45.41 -50.29
CA ASP A 613 8.15 45.74 -49.72
C ASP A 613 7.39 44.90 -48.68
N SER A 614 7.23 45.61 -47.56
CA SER A 614 6.30 45.54 -46.45
C SER A 614 4.82 45.72 -46.83
N SER A 615 3.97 44.89 -46.21
CA SER A 615 2.66 45.14 -45.53
C SER A 615 1.68 46.21 -46.07
N PRO A 616 0.33 46.06 -45.91
CA PRO A 616 -0.28 45.74 -44.61
C PRO A 616 -1.59 44.92 -44.61
N ALA A 617 -2.05 44.71 -43.38
CA ALA A 617 -3.31 44.13 -42.91
C ALA A 617 -4.57 44.51 -43.71
N ALA A 618 -5.48 43.54 -43.82
CA ALA A 618 -6.93 43.69 -43.98
C ALA A 618 -7.58 42.56 -43.17
N GLU A 619 -8.11 42.91 -42.00
CA GLU A 619 -9.55 43.04 -41.74
C GLU A 619 -10.22 41.70 -41.43
N ALA A 620 -10.47 41.53 -40.13
CA ALA A 620 -11.34 40.51 -39.58
C ALA A 620 -12.77 40.74 -40.07
N THR A 621 -13.30 39.76 -40.78
CA THR A 621 -14.74 39.55 -40.87
C THR A 621 -15.07 38.29 -40.12
N ASP A 622 -15.72 38.48 -38.97
CA ASP A 622 -16.48 37.45 -38.26
C ASP A 622 -17.33 36.69 -39.26
N ASN A 623 -17.12 35.37 -39.30
CA ASN A 623 -18.17 34.47 -39.71
C ASN A 623 -18.06 33.22 -38.84
N ASP A 624 -18.91 33.19 -37.83
CA ASP A 624 -19.29 32.02 -37.06
C ASP A 624 -19.59 30.86 -38.01
N ASN A 625 -18.73 29.85 -37.99
CA ASN A 625 -19.13 28.49 -38.30
C ASN A 625 -18.41 27.55 -37.36
N ASN A 626 -19.18 27.08 -36.38
CA ASN A 626 -18.88 25.95 -35.53
C ASN A 626 -18.48 24.73 -36.38
N SER A 627 -17.19 24.46 -36.46
CA SER A 627 -16.68 23.10 -36.42
C SER A 627 -15.66 23.05 -35.30
N ALA A 628 -16.13 22.66 -34.11
CA ALA A 628 -15.27 22.16 -33.06
C ALA A 628 -14.57 20.91 -33.63
N GLU A 629 -13.40 21.10 -34.24
CA GLU A 629 -12.39 20.06 -34.21
C GLU A 629 -11.94 20.00 -32.76
N ASP A 630 -12.45 19.01 -32.03
CA ASP A 630 -11.89 18.59 -30.75
C ASP A 630 -10.40 18.29 -31.02
N GLN A 631 -9.53 19.26 -30.76
CA GLN A 631 -8.12 18.99 -30.53
C GLN A 631 -8.06 18.25 -29.21
N ASP A 632 -8.21 16.93 -29.27
CA ASP A 632 -8.03 16.04 -28.13
C ASP A 632 -6.72 16.43 -27.43
N ASP A 633 -6.83 16.76 -26.14
CA ASP A 633 -5.68 17.11 -25.31
C ASP A 633 -4.60 16.03 -25.47
N PRO A 634 -3.34 16.38 -25.79
CA PRO A 634 -2.25 15.43 -25.93
C PRO A 634 -2.12 14.47 -24.74
N GLU A 635 -2.50 14.91 -23.53
CA GLU A 635 -2.54 14.04 -22.35
C GLU A 635 -3.65 12.98 -22.41
N THR A 636 -4.69 13.16 -23.21
CA THR A 636 -5.81 12.23 -23.34
C THR A 636 -5.51 11.15 -24.38
N LEU A 637 -4.77 11.50 -25.44
CA LEU A 637 -4.38 10.58 -26.52
C LEU A 637 -3.35 9.51 -26.11
N VAL A 638 -2.48 9.79 -25.12
CA VAL A 638 -1.46 8.80 -24.69
C VAL A 638 -2.08 7.66 -23.86
N PHE A 639 -3.22 7.92 -23.21
CA PHE A 639 -3.86 6.97 -22.31
C PHE A 639 -5.22 6.46 -22.83
N SER A 640 -5.64 6.89 -24.03
CA SER A 640 -6.84 6.40 -24.71
C SER A 640 -6.65 5.02 -25.34
N HIS A 641 -5.41 4.65 -25.63
CA HIS A 641 -5.01 3.40 -26.28
C HIS A 641 -4.44 2.38 -25.29
N THR A 642 -4.43 1.10 -25.68
CA THR A 642 -3.67 0.10 -24.91
C THR A 642 -2.17 0.42 -25.01
N ILE A 643 -1.39 -0.05 -24.02
CA ILE A 643 0.00 0.36 -23.81
C ILE A 643 0.89 0.20 -25.06
N PHE A 644 0.62 -0.82 -25.89
CA PHE A 644 1.43 -1.15 -27.06
C PHE A 644 0.68 -0.96 -28.39
N GLU A 645 -0.55 -0.42 -28.40
CA GLU A 645 -1.41 -0.34 -29.59
C GLU A 645 -0.71 0.41 -30.73
N LEU A 646 -0.13 1.56 -30.39
CA LEU A 646 0.60 2.42 -31.32
C LEU A 646 1.82 1.70 -31.88
N GLN A 647 2.62 1.04 -31.04
CA GLN A 647 3.82 0.33 -31.47
C GLN A 647 3.48 -0.88 -32.34
N ILE A 648 2.40 -1.60 -32.03
CA ILE A 648 1.89 -2.70 -32.88
C ILE A 648 1.51 -2.17 -34.26
N ALA A 649 0.78 -1.05 -34.32
CA ALA A 649 0.39 -0.42 -35.57
C ALA A 649 1.60 0.07 -36.37
N GLU A 650 2.57 0.73 -35.74
CA GLU A 650 3.80 1.22 -36.36
C GLU A 650 4.63 0.07 -36.96
N LEU A 651 4.84 -1.03 -36.22
CA LEU A 651 5.61 -2.18 -36.70
C LEU A 651 4.91 -2.87 -37.90
N LYS A 652 3.59 -3.03 -37.86
CA LYS A 652 2.79 -3.60 -38.97
C LYS A 652 2.79 -2.68 -40.21
N ALA A 653 2.67 -1.37 -40.00
CA ALA A 653 2.73 -0.38 -41.07
C ALA A 653 4.12 -0.36 -41.73
N LEU A 654 5.18 -0.45 -40.93
CA LEU A 654 6.55 -0.53 -41.42
C LEU A 654 6.76 -1.79 -42.28
N ALA A 655 6.31 -2.96 -41.80
CA ALA A 655 6.36 -4.22 -42.55
C ALA A 655 5.67 -4.09 -43.92
N SER A 656 4.45 -3.52 -43.93
CA SER A 656 3.69 -3.29 -45.17
C SER A 656 4.40 -2.32 -46.12
N THR A 657 4.98 -1.25 -45.58
CA THR A 657 5.70 -0.22 -46.35
C THR A 657 6.96 -0.80 -47.01
N LEU A 658 7.71 -1.63 -46.29
CA LEU A 658 8.91 -2.29 -46.82
C LEU A 658 8.56 -3.29 -47.93
N LEU A 659 7.50 -4.09 -47.75
CA LEU A 659 7.02 -5.00 -48.79
C LEU A 659 6.56 -4.25 -50.05
N GLU A 660 5.80 -3.18 -49.89
CA GLU A 660 5.33 -2.36 -51.01
C GLU A 660 6.50 -1.69 -51.74
N ALA A 661 7.49 -1.16 -51.00
CA ALA A 661 8.70 -0.60 -51.58
C ALA A 661 9.53 -1.67 -52.34
N GLY A 662 9.66 -2.88 -51.77
CA GLY A 662 10.29 -4.01 -52.44
C GLY A 662 9.56 -4.41 -53.72
N LYS A 663 8.22 -4.51 -53.68
CA LYS A 663 7.38 -4.84 -54.84
C LYS A 663 7.60 -3.81 -55.96
N ASN A 664 7.57 -2.53 -55.61
CA ASN A 664 7.78 -1.45 -56.57
C ASN A 664 9.21 -1.46 -57.15
N ALA A 665 10.22 -1.82 -56.35
CA ALA A 665 11.59 -1.99 -56.84
C ALA A 665 11.70 -3.16 -57.83
N LEU A 666 11.03 -4.29 -57.57
CA LEU A 666 11.02 -5.43 -58.49
C LEU A 666 10.27 -5.13 -59.78
N VAL A 667 9.09 -4.50 -59.70
CA VAL A 667 8.32 -4.08 -60.89
C VAL A 667 9.19 -3.20 -61.78
N ARG A 668 9.87 -2.20 -61.22
CA ARG A 668 10.80 -1.33 -61.99
C ARG A 668 11.96 -2.09 -62.61
N THR A 669 12.50 -3.10 -61.93
CA THR A 669 13.59 -3.94 -62.46
C THR A 669 13.07 -4.80 -63.62
N VAL A 670 11.90 -5.43 -63.47
CA VAL A 670 11.26 -6.23 -64.53
C VAL A 670 10.88 -5.37 -65.73
N GLU A 671 10.31 -4.19 -65.53
CA GLU A 671 10.00 -3.24 -66.60
C GLU A 671 11.26 -2.85 -67.38
N ARG A 672 12.38 -2.58 -66.68
CA ARG A 672 13.68 -2.31 -67.30
C ARG A 672 14.19 -3.51 -68.11
N ASP A 673 14.08 -4.72 -67.58
CA ASP A 673 14.53 -5.94 -68.26
C ASP A 673 13.68 -6.25 -69.49
N VAL A 674 12.36 -6.03 -69.42
CA VAL A 674 11.44 -6.16 -70.55
C VAL A 674 11.73 -5.10 -71.61
N GLU A 675 12.00 -3.85 -71.24
CA GLU A 675 12.36 -2.80 -72.19
C GLU A 675 13.70 -3.09 -72.87
N ASN A 676 14.72 -3.51 -72.11
CA ASN A 676 16.00 -3.98 -72.65
C ASN A 676 15.83 -5.15 -73.63
N TYR A 677 14.95 -6.10 -73.32
CA TYR A 677 14.62 -7.20 -74.21
C TYR A 677 13.95 -6.71 -75.50
N ARG A 678 12.99 -5.78 -75.41
CA ARG A 678 12.31 -5.17 -76.56
C ARG A 678 13.29 -4.41 -77.46
N SER A 679 14.17 -3.58 -76.91
CA SER A 679 15.17 -2.84 -77.70
C SER A 679 16.12 -3.78 -78.44
N ARG A 680 16.65 -4.81 -77.75
CA ARG A 680 17.51 -5.82 -78.39
C ARG A 680 16.80 -6.61 -79.49
N TYR A 681 15.50 -6.86 -79.35
CA TYR A 681 14.70 -7.58 -80.35
C TYR A 681 14.37 -6.71 -81.57
N VAL A 682 14.19 -5.39 -81.38
CA VAL A 682 14.05 -4.42 -82.48
C VAL A 682 15.36 -4.31 -83.26
N ASP A 683 16.50 -4.23 -82.58
CA ASP A 683 17.82 -4.25 -83.23
C ASP A 683 18.06 -5.54 -84.02
N LEU A 684 17.64 -6.71 -83.49
CA LEU A 684 17.73 -7.99 -84.19
C LEU A 684 16.83 -8.03 -85.44
N LYS A 685 15.63 -7.43 -85.37
CA LYS A 685 14.73 -7.30 -86.53
C LYS A 685 15.28 -6.36 -87.58
N ILE A 686 15.89 -5.24 -87.19
CA ILE A 686 16.58 -4.31 -88.12
C ILE A 686 17.77 -5.01 -88.77
N PHE A 687 18.54 -5.79 -88.01
CA PHE A 687 19.65 -6.59 -88.52
C PHE A 687 19.18 -7.68 -89.50
N TYR A 688 18.11 -8.41 -89.19
CA TYR A 688 17.50 -9.37 -90.11
C TYR A 688 16.88 -8.71 -91.35
N PHE A 689 16.27 -7.52 -91.21
CA PHE A 689 15.76 -6.74 -92.32
C PHE A 689 16.90 -6.27 -93.25
N PHE A 690 18.04 -5.85 -92.70
CA PHE A 690 19.25 -5.54 -93.48
C PHE A 690 19.83 -6.75 -94.20
N ILE A 691 19.82 -7.93 -93.57
CA ILE A 691 20.25 -9.19 -94.22
C ILE A 691 19.30 -9.58 -95.36
N LEU A 692 17.98 -9.46 -95.15
CA LEU A 692 16.98 -9.75 -96.19
C LEU A 692 17.01 -8.74 -97.34
N PHE A 693 17.35 -7.46 -97.08
CA PHE A 693 17.48 -6.43 -98.12
C PHE A 693 18.76 -6.58 -98.97
N PHE A 694 19.80 -7.23 -98.45
CA PHE A 694 21.03 -7.52 -99.21
C PHE A 694 20.97 -8.82 -100.04
N PHE A 695 19.98 -9.68 -99.79
CA PHE A 695 19.78 -10.96 -100.49
C PHE A 695 18.63 -10.94 -101.51
N TYR A 696 18.16 -9.75 -101.90
CA TYR A 696 17.17 -9.55 -102.98
C TYR A 696 17.74 -8.74 -104.14
#